data_AF-A0A1W5Z9Y4-F1
#
_entry.id   AF-A0A1W5Z9Y4-F1
#
_cell.length_a   1.000
_cell.length_b   1.000
_cell.length_c   1.000
_cell.angle_alpha   90.00
_cell.angle_beta   90.00
_cell.angle_gamma   90.00
#
_symmetry.space_group_name_H-M   'P 1'
#
loop_
_entity.id
_entity.type
_entity.pdbx_description
1 polymer ?
#
loop_
_entity_poly.entity_id
_entity_poly.type
_entity_poly.pdbx_seq_one_letter_code
_entity_poly.pdbx_strand_id
1 'polypeptide(L)'
;MTPALFGRDHPAGILRSEIVRATESHGGLVLVTGEAGIGKTTLVTDAAHEARRRGALVVGGSCWDSGSTPGYWPWVQVLRGLRRSATAAEWAAAQEASDGRLGVLLGDPSGDGRAEGWGGGAGVAVDAAAAGASGAVGAADGGGSGAGTAGVSATGAGTAGMGSAGGSGSTGVPGSAGGTPDGVEAFGLYDAVTTALVTISQSRPLTVVLDDLHSADPASLRLLEFAAQHTWFERLLLIGTYRDVEVEAHGHPLQQLILPLVSRASATLTLTGLGRDEVGALMAVTTGREPAPHLVDEVHRRTGGNPFFVEQTARLWHSGSPVSTIPPGVREAVRQRLSLLPGEVVSLLTSAALLGREFRRQVLAVVHGSPVPRVERLLESAVIARVVVPRPSGSYAFAHDLLRETLYASLGGPEARRRHASAVRALDAHGGLDDAVRPGDLARHAHLAGGELERDRRIDLLLAAARDASGRLADEEATGHYRRALAVASGEEGSEGGEGEAGEEPETGGGTETGSGPGARGGAAGEAAPAGTPGRGADGLPAHRRRVALICLDLGEHLRHTGDPAEGERLLDRAVALARDLDDPELVARVAITLYRQGAFGGSEAFMVAFLSEAHRKVTGKDGQDGLSADRLAQELAIHIMALARDGSDDEALAFSLWARHDSVWGLGSAVERLGLTDEMAVVGRRTQNLDMELHAASMRWVTLLELGDPAFIDQFRTFVRAAERSELPRFAVSIAIDSSLIASLQGRFGEAAEALRDEVLGPEDEEHEAFGFMRSHLHWSRYLLQGRFAEAEKILATLPRVRYPYPRLLEALTAVEQGDAAPALRLIAEQSDRPAPYPRVFMPLWLRLLARTAAATGDRHLIARAEDELTPCTGQWVVSLYGCDISGPADLWLGMLAAARHDRDAAVAALTEATASADRLGARPWAVRSRLDLSRSLLARAEPGDTGRARAILTEAEREAAELGLHHLASEAASIRTASWPTARRPAAAPLELSFPADASGATTPTTPAFPAPDAAHPATASQPGSGSKSDPGSDSSSGSDSGSGEAQASAPAAEFRRDGPVWQLRWDGRTVHMPDAKGLRDLHSLLGLPGADVPAVQLLAPEGGSAVVAAGRLGGDPVLDEEAKRRYKEHLDRLDAEIDRAAARDDTRQMAAYDRERQALLDQLRTAAGLGGRSRCLGDQTERARKTVTARIRDTLRKLDSLHPGLAAHLRESVTTGTTCAYRPGRTPDWRL
;
A
#
# COMPACT_ATOMS: atom_id res chain seq x y z
N MET A 1 24.95 43.83 22.18
CA MET A 1 24.01 43.32 21.17
C MET A 1 23.14 42.27 21.85
N THR A 2 21.82 42.40 21.78
CA THR A 2 20.91 41.36 22.29
C THR A 2 20.96 40.17 21.33
N PRO A 3 21.07 38.92 21.80
CA PRO A 3 20.98 37.76 20.91
C PRO A 3 19.63 37.80 20.16
N ALA A 4 19.65 37.54 18.85
CA ALA A 4 18.44 37.50 18.05
C ALA A 4 17.53 36.35 18.52
N LEU A 5 16.25 36.64 18.75
CA LEU A 5 15.24 35.63 19.06
C LEU A 5 14.61 35.13 17.75
N PHE A 6 14.71 33.82 17.50
CA PHE A 6 14.12 33.17 16.32
C PHE A 6 12.90 32.36 16.74
N GLY A 7 11.76 32.52 16.06
CA GLY A 7 10.56 31.69 16.26
C GLY A 7 9.97 31.73 17.68
N ARG A 8 10.30 32.76 18.48
CA ARG A 8 9.89 32.89 19.89
C ARG A 8 8.87 33.99 20.14
N ASP A 9 8.17 34.47 19.11
CA ASP A 9 7.25 35.61 19.22
C ASP A 9 6.13 35.37 20.24
N HIS A 10 5.54 34.17 20.25
CA HIS A 10 4.47 33.84 21.18
C HIS A 10 4.95 33.71 22.64
N PRO A 11 5.97 32.89 22.98
CA PRO A 11 6.53 32.86 24.33
C PRO A 11 7.06 34.22 24.81
N ALA A 12 7.72 34.98 23.93
CA ALA A 12 8.19 36.34 24.25
C ALA A 12 7.03 37.31 24.46
N GLY A 13 5.93 37.17 23.71
CA GLY A 13 4.70 37.92 23.88
C GLY A 13 4.06 37.70 25.24
N ILE A 14 3.97 36.43 25.69
CA ILE A 14 3.45 36.10 27.02
C ILE A 14 4.37 36.66 28.11
N LEU A 15 5.69 36.44 28.02
CA LEU A 15 6.63 37.03 29.00
C LEU A 15 6.51 38.56 29.04
N ARG A 16 6.34 39.21 27.88
CA ARG A 16 6.13 40.65 27.81
C ARG A 16 4.84 41.07 28.50
N SER A 17 3.73 40.33 28.34
CA SER A 17 2.48 40.65 29.05
C SER A 17 2.61 40.44 30.56
N GLU A 18 3.33 39.41 31.01
CA GLU A 18 3.59 39.17 32.43
C GLU A 18 4.47 40.27 33.03
N ILE A 19 5.49 40.73 32.27
CA ILE A 19 6.32 41.88 32.65
C ILE A 19 5.48 43.16 32.74
N VAL A 20 4.63 43.45 31.74
CA VAL A 20 3.73 44.62 31.75
C VAL A 20 2.87 44.58 33.01
N ARG A 21 2.22 43.44 33.28
CA ARG A 21 1.37 43.26 34.45
C ARG A 21 2.15 43.47 35.76
N ALA A 22 3.34 42.90 35.88
CA ALA A 22 4.20 43.09 37.06
C ALA A 22 4.65 44.56 37.23
N THR A 23 4.85 45.29 36.14
CA THR A 23 5.23 46.71 36.21
C THR A 23 4.08 47.63 36.58
N GLU A 24 2.85 47.30 36.19
CA GLU A 24 1.66 48.15 36.34
C GLU A 24 0.82 47.84 37.59
N SER A 25 0.69 46.57 37.96
CA SER A 25 -0.18 46.14 39.06
C SER A 25 0.49 45.11 39.97
N HIS A 26 0.58 43.86 39.52
CA HIS A 26 1.08 42.73 40.28
C HIS A 26 1.71 41.68 39.36
N GLY A 27 2.72 40.98 39.86
CA GLY A 27 3.43 39.94 39.13
C GLY A 27 2.88 38.54 39.41
N GLY A 28 3.77 37.55 39.50
CA GLY A 28 3.44 36.13 39.56
C GLY A 28 4.66 35.24 39.29
N LEU A 29 4.44 33.93 39.18
CA LEU A 29 5.47 32.96 38.81
C LEU A 29 5.29 32.52 37.35
N VAL A 30 6.33 32.66 36.54
CA VAL A 30 6.38 32.10 35.18
C VAL A 30 7.42 31.00 35.14
N LEU A 31 7.04 29.82 34.64
CA LEU A 31 7.97 28.72 34.43
C LEU A 31 8.27 28.55 32.94
N VAL A 32 9.54 28.49 32.57
CA VAL A 32 9.99 28.23 31.19
C VAL A 32 10.63 26.84 31.15
N THR A 33 10.04 25.94 30.37
CA THR A 33 10.45 24.55 30.28
C THR A 33 10.79 24.14 28.84
N GLY A 34 11.55 23.06 28.70
CA GLY A 34 11.92 22.47 27.43
C GLY A 34 13.29 21.80 27.47
N GLU A 35 13.69 21.23 26.34
CA GLU A 35 14.90 20.41 26.24
C GLU A 35 16.20 21.20 26.46
N ALA A 36 17.30 20.48 26.71
CA ALA A 36 18.63 21.08 26.74
C ALA A 36 18.94 21.78 25.40
N GLY A 37 19.51 22.99 25.46
CA GLY A 37 19.84 23.76 24.26
C GLY A 37 18.66 24.40 23.51
N ILE A 38 17.42 24.25 23.98
CA ILE A 38 16.22 24.73 23.27
C ILE A 38 16.05 26.27 23.24
N GLY A 39 16.89 27.00 24.00
CA GLY A 39 16.88 28.47 24.05
C GLY A 39 16.14 29.11 25.24
N LYS A 40 15.94 28.38 26.35
CA LYS A 40 15.31 28.91 27.59
C LYS A 40 16.04 30.14 28.12
N THR A 41 17.35 30.04 28.34
CA THR A 41 18.18 31.14 28.84
C THR A 41 18.17 32.34 27.89
N THR A 42 18.19 32.12 26.57
CA THR A 42 18.10 33.20 25.57
C THR A 42 16.79 33.98 25.68
N LEU A 43 15.65 33.26 25.80
CA LEU A 43 14.33 33.88 25.96
C LEU A 43 14.24 34.69 27.26
N VAL A 44 14.69 34.11 28.38
CA VAL A 44 14.64 34.78 29.68
C VAL A 44 15.61 35.97 29.76
N THR A 45 16.74 35.90 29.07
CA THR A 45 17.68 37.03 28.96
C THR A 45 17.06 38.20 28.21
N ASP A 46 16.33 37.96 27.12
CA ASP A 46 15.61 39.03 26.41
C ASP A 46 14.48 39.61 27.27
N ALA A 47 13.72 38.76 27.96
CA ALA A 47 12.68 39.18 28.89
C ALA A 47 13.25 40.05 30.04
N ALA A 48 14.40 39.67 30.60
CA ALA A 48 15.13 40.46 31.58
C ALA A 48 15.54 41.84 31.03
N HIS A 49 15.96 41.92 29.76
CA HIS A 49 16.27 43.20 29.12
C HIS A 49 15.02 44.08 28.92
N GLU A 50 13.89 43.49 28.52
CA GLU A 50 12.61 44.20 28.41
C GLU A 50 12.11 44.71 29.76
N ALA A 51 12.21 43.91 30.82
CA ALA A 51 11.84 44.33 32.17
C ALA A 51 12.67 45.54 32.62
N ARG A 52 14.00 45.53 32.38
CA ARG A 52 14.87 46.69 32.68
C ARG A 52 14.47 47.94 31.90
N ARG A 53 14.13 47.81 30.60
CA ARG A 53 13.65 48.95 29.79
C ARG A 53 12.38 49.59 30.34
N ARG A 54 11.55 48.80 31.03
CA ARG A 54 10.31 49.26 31.68
C ARG A 54 10.49 49.71 33.12
N GLY A 55 11.73 49.86 33.59
CA GLY A 55 12.05 50.37 34.92
C GLY A 55 12.01 49.32 36.03
N ALA A 56 11.89 48.04 35.70
CA ALA A 56 12.00 46.97 36.69
C ALA A 56 13.46 46.76 37.13
N LEU A 57 13.67 46.52 38.42
CA LEU A 57 14.92 45.97 38.92
C LEU A 57 14.97 44.48 38.56
N VAL A 58 16.06 44.01 37.95
CA VAL A 58 16.20 42.60 37.53
C VAL A 58 17.42 41.97 38.19
N VAL A 59 17.19 40.92 38.96
CA VAL A 59 18.20 40.10 39.64
C VAL A 59 17.99 38.63 39.30
N GLY A 60 19.00 37.78 39.49
CA GLY A 60 18.83 36.37 39.24
C GLY A 60 19.91 35.50 39.88
N GLY A 61 19.66 34.20 39.82
CA GLY A 61 20.58 33.16 40.26
C GLY A 61 20.46 31.91 39.39
N SER A 62 21.51 31.10 39.39
CA SER A 62 21.59 29.82 38.66
C SER A 62 21.76 28.69 39.65
N CYS A 63 21.03 27.60 39.43
CA CYS A 63 21.16 26.38 40.22
C CYS A 63 22.30 25.51 39.68
N TRP A 64 23.03 24.85 40.59
CA TRP A 64 24.19 24.03 40.25
C TRP A 64 24.13 22.73 41.06
N ASP A 65 24.25 21.59 40.38
CA ASP A 65 24.35 20.27 41.02
C ASP A 65 25.83 19.94 41.26
N SER A 66 26.36 20.37 42.40
CA SER A 66 27.68 19.93 42.88
C SER A 66 27.68 19.75 44.39
N GLY A 67 28.34 18.70 44.88
CA GLY A 67 28.36 18.33 46.31
C GLY A 67 28.98 19.36 47.26
N SER A 68 29.52 20.46 46.73
CA SER A 68 30.07 21.61 47.48
C SER A 68 29.21 22.88 47.40
N THR A 69 28.03 22.82 46.76
CA THR A 69 27.13 23.96 46.62
C THR A 69 26.43 24.26 47.96
N PRO A 70 26.53 25.49 48.51
CA PRO A 70 25.81 25.83 49.73
C PRO A 70 24.29 25.71 49.55
N GLY A 71 23.56 25.31 50.60
CA GLY A 71 22.10 25.35 50.59
C GLY A 71 21.59 26.76 50.29
N TYR A 72 20.45 26.88 49.58
CA TYR A 72 19.86 28.16 49.18
C TYR A 72 20.72 29.00 48.21
N TRP A 73 21.72 28.42 47.55
CA TRP A 73 22.62 29.12 46.63
C TRP A 73 21.96 30.09 45.62
N PRO A 74 20.89 29.72 44.89
CA PRO A 74 20.22 30.66 43.98
C PRO A 74 19.71 31.91 44.73
N TRP A 75 19.19 31.75 45.94
CA TRP A 75 18.68 32.86 46.76
C TRP A 75 19.79 33.74 47.34
N VAL A 76 20.95 33.16 47.67
CA VAL A 76 22.15 33.93 48.04
C VAL A 76 22.56 34.85 46.89
N GLN A 77 22.53 34.36 45.65
CA GLN A 77 22.85 35.16 44.46
C GLN A 77 21.83 36.29 44.24
N VAL A 78 20.54 35.99 44.40
CA VAL A 78 19.46 36.99 44.32
C VAL A 78 19.65 38.09 45.36
N LEU A 79 19.85 37.75 46.64
CA LEU A 79 20.06 38.73 47.70
C LEU A 79 21.31 39.58 47.49
N ARG A 80 22.42 38.97 47.06
CA ARG A 80 23.64 39.70 46.68
C ARG A 80 23.39 40.63 45.49
N GLY A 81 22.57 40.20 44.54
CA GLY A 81 22.14 41.01 43.40
C GLY A 81 21.32 42.22 43.84
N LEU A 82 20.36 42.02 44.75
CA LEU A 82 19.54 43.10 45.33
C LEU A 82 20.40 44.09 46.10
N ARG A 83 21.30 43.62 46.98
CA ARG A 83 22.23 44.48 47.73
C ARG A 83 23.09 45.39 46.85
N ARG A 84 23.48 44.90 45.67
CA ARG A 84 24.29 45.68 44.71
C ARG A 84 23.47 46.67 43.88
N SER A 85 22.19 46.41 43.69
CA SER A 85 21.38 47.08 42.66
C SER A 85 20.24 47.93 43.23
N ALA A 86 19.85 47.69 44.48
CA ALA A 86 18.96 48.52 45.27
C ALA A 86 19.68 49.78 45.76
N THR A 87 18.94 50.86 45.98
CA THR A 87 19.49 52.05 46.65
C THR A 87 19.77 51.73 48.11
N ALA A 88 20.64 52.52 48.75
CA ALA A 88 20.96 52.33 50.17
C ALA A 88 19.71 52.40 51.07
N ALA A 89 18.72 53.23 50.72
CA ALA A 89 17.45 53.34 51.42
C ALA A 89 16.55 52.10 51.20
N GLU A 90 16.42 51.63 49.95
CA GLU A 90 15.67 50.41 49.62
C GLU A 90 16.25 49.18 50.34
N TRP A 91 17.58 49.05 50.37
CA TRP A 91 18.26 47.93 51.02
C TRP A 91 18.21 48.01 52.55
N ALA A 92 18.26 49.21 53.13
CA ALA A 92 18.09 49.39 54.57
C ALA A 92 16.65 49.02 55.00
N ALA A 93 15.64 49.48 54.25
CA ALA A 93 14.24 49.13 54.51
C ALA A 93 14.00 47.62 54.39
N ALA A 94 14.59 46.96 53.39
CA ALA A 94 14.48 45.50 53.25
C ALA A 94 15.16 44.75 54.41
N GLN A 95 16.33 45.20 54.89
CA GLN A 95 17.00 44.57 56.05
C GLN A 95 16.23 44.77 57.35
N GLU A 96 15.64 45.94 57.55
CA GLU A 96 14.81 46.25 58.72
C GLU A 96 13.51 45.44 58.72
N ALA A 97 12.82 45.38 57.57
CA ALA A 97 11.59 44.60 57.41
C ALA A 97 11.81 43.08 57.56
N SER A 98 13.02 42.59 57.24
CA SER A 98 13.39 41.18 57.38
C SER A 98 14.00 40.81 58.75
N ASP A 99 13.89 41.68 59.77
CA ASP A 99 14.43 41.47 61.13
C ASP A 99 15.93 41.07 61.16
N GLY A 100 16.74 41.56 60.21
CA GLY A 100 18.16 41.20 60.11
C GLY A 100 18.47 39.74 59.73
N ARG A 101 17.45 38.90 59.50
CA ARG A 101 17.61 37.46 59.20
C ARG A 101 18.26 37.17 57.83
N LEU A 102 18.36 38.17 56.94
CA LEU A 102 19.05 38.05 55.65
C LEU A 102 20.57 37.79 55.81
N GLY A 103 21.16 38.18 56.96
CA GLY A 103 22.57 37.97 57.25
C GLY A 103 22.99 36.50 57.23
N VAL A 104 22.07 35.58 57.56
CA VAL A 104 22.27 34.12 57.52
C VAL A 104 22.64 33.62 56.12
N LEU A 105 22.02 34.17 55.07
CA LEU A 105 22.32 33.80 53.67
C LEU A 105 23.48 34.60 53.08
N LEU A 106 23.72 35.82 53.56
CA LEU A 106 24.76 36.70 53.03
C LEU A 106 26.14 36.44 53.66
N GLY A 107 26.19 35.78 54.81
CA GLY A 107 27.41 35.54 55.58
C GLY A 107 27.89 36.80 56.33
N ASP A 108 27.00 37.76 56.58
CA ASP A 108 27.31 38.96 57.35
C ASP A 108 27.30 38.57 58.85
N PRO A 109 28.28 39.03 59.67
CA PRO A 109 28.34 38.66 61.08
C PRO A 109 27.10 39.17 61.81
N SER A 110 26.35 38.28 62.46
CA SER A 110 25.11 38.59 63.17
C SER A 110 25.33 39.74 64.16
N GLY A 111 24.73 40.90 63.89
CA GLY A 111 24.73 42.04 64.79
C GLY A 111 23.66 41.89 65.86
N ASP A 112 24.04 41.32 67.01
CA ASP A 112 23.27 41.44 68.25
C ASP A 112 23.77 42.66 69.05
N GLY A 113 22.89 43.63 69.27
CA GLY A 113 23.01 44.59 70.38
C GLY A 113 22.41 43.97 71.64
N ARG A 114 22.92 44.19 72.86
CA ARG A 114 23.12 45.50 73.50
C ARG A 114 24.09 45.44 74.70
N ALA A 115 24.82 46.55 74.84
CA ALA A 115 25.48 47.17 76.01
C ALA A 115 25.55 46.43 77.36
N GLU A 116 26.78 46.28 77.90
CA GLU A 116 27.32 47.05 79.04
C GLU A 116 28.79 46.66 79.33
N GLY A 117 29.66 47.63 79.62
CA GLY A 117 30.86 47.40 80.45
C GLY A 117 32.27 47.46 79.79
N TRP A 118 32.79 48.69 79.71
CA TRP A 118 34.20 49.09 80.02
C TRP A 118 35.37 48.64 79.12
N GLY A 119 36.06 49.64 78.54
CA GLY A 119 37.50 49.79 78.76
C GLY A 119 38.46 49.66 77.56
N GLY A 120 38.66 50.77 76.84
CA GLY A 120 40.00 51.25 76.41
C GLY A 120 40.72 50.58 75.23
N GLY A 121 41.16 51.39 74.25
CA GLY A 121 42.35 51.07 73.44
C GLY A 121 42.29 51.40 71.94
N ALA A 122 42.52 52.67 71.61
CA ALA A 122 43.28 53.22 70.48
C ALA A 122 43.32 52.55 69.07
N GLY A 123 42.93 53.34 68.06
CA GLY A 123 43.56 53.50 66.72
C GLY A 123 43.32 52.37 65.71
N VAL A 124 43.06 52.58 64.42
CA VAL A 124 43.47 53.62 63.46
C VAL A 124 42.52 53.56 62.25
N ALA A 125 42.20 54.71 61.66
CA ALA A 125 41.47 54.86 60.39
C ALA A 125 42.36 54.43 59.19
N VAL A 126 41.88 54.14 57.98
CA VAL A 126 41.52 55.11 56.94
C VAL A 126 41.30 54.33 55.61
N ASP A 127 40.30 54.77 54.86
CA ASP A 127 40.05 54.78 53.41
C ASP A 127 39.66 53.57 52.54
N ALA A 128 38.51 53.84 51.92
CA ALA A 128 37.99 53.33 50.68
C ALA A 128 38.82 53.75 49.45
N ALA A 129 38.79 52.93 48.41
CA ALA A 129 38.87 53.41 47.03
C ALA A 129 38.08 52.47 46.10
N ALA A 130 37.19 53.10 45.35
CA ALA A 130 36.28 52.53 44.37
C ALA A 130 36.90 52.50 42.95
N ALA A 131 36.07 52.03 42.01
CA ALA A 131 36.22 52.00 40.54
C ALA A 131 37.07 50.83 40.01
N GLY A 132 36.60 50.01 39.06
CA GLY A 132 35.49 50.14 38.14
C GLY A 132 35.99 49.63 36.78
N ALA A 133 35.28 48.70 36.13
CA ALA A 133 35.38 48.50 34.68
C ALA A 133 34.30 47.52 34.21
N SER A 134 33.47 48.04 33.31
CA SER A 134 32.59 47.33 32.39
C SER A 134 33.34 46.30 31.54
N GLY A 135 32.61 45.26 31.14
CA GLY A 135 33.10 44.26 30.21
C GLY A 135 33.35 44.78 28.80
N ALA A 136 34.11 43.98 28.05
CA ALA A 136 33.99 43.86 26.61
C ALA A 136 34.47 42.47 26.20
N VAL A 137 33.68 41.86 25.34
CA VAL A 137 33.92 40.61 24.61
C VAL A 137 35.03 40.86 23.58
N GLY A 138 35.93 39.89 23.41
CA GLY A 138 36.91 39.87 22.33
C GLY A 138 37.32 38.44 22.02
N ALA A 139 37.02 38.01 20.79
CA ALA A 139 37.51 36.80 20.18
C ALA A 139 39.02 36.91 19.85
N ALA A 140 39.73 35.78 19.83
CA ALA A 140 40.64 35.39 18.74
C ALA A 140 41.39 34.09 19.07
N ASP A 141 41.49 33.28 18.02
CA ASP A 141 42.45 32.25 17.65
C ASP A 141 43.76 32.05 18.42
N GLY A 142 44.28 30.82 18.30
CA GLY A 142 45.69 30.61 17.97
C GLY A 142 46.45 29.62 18.85
N GLY A 143 46.45 28.35 18.43
CA GLY A 143 47.64 27.51 18.26
C GLY A 143 48.65 27.31 19.41
N GLY A 144 48.89 26.02 19.71
CA GLY A 144 50.28 25.53 19.75
C GLY A 144 50.81 24.94 21.04
N SER A 145 50.97 23.60 21.00
CA SER A 145 52.18 22.87 21.41
C SER A 145 52.47 22.57 22.90
N GLY A 146 52.91 21.32 23.12
CA GLY A 146 53.73 20.88 24.26
C GLY A 146 52.98 19.97 25.23
N ALA A 147 52.86 18.66 24.99
CA ALA A 147 53.89 17.63 25.25
C ALA A 147 54.33 17.50 26.72
N GLY A 148 54.32 16.27 27.23
CA GLY A 148 55.10 15.87 28.41
C GLY A 148 54.30 15.20 29.51
N THR A 149 54.13 13.88 29.44
CA THR A 149 54.82 12.89 30.32
C THR A 149 54.32 12.87 31.76
N ALA A 150 53.53 11.87 32.14
CA ALA A 150 54.01 10.58 32.64
C ALA A 150 54.12 10.56 34.17
N GLY A 151 53.19 9.83 34.78
CA GLY A 151 53.57 8.58 35.40
C GLY A 151 53.83 8.58 36.90
N VAL A 152 53.42 7.44 37.45
CA VAL A 152 53.94 6.77 38.65
C VAL A 152 53.31 7.25 39.96
N SER A 153 52.88 6.40 40.89
CA SER A 153 52.50 4.99 41.00
C SER A 153 52.22 4.78 42.48
N ALA A 154 51.51 3.69 42.78
CA ALA A 154 51.71 2.86 43.98
C ALA A 154 51.28 3.48 45.33
N THR A 155 50.63 2.77 46.25
CA THR A 155 50.47 1.33 46.49
C THR A 155 49.42 1.22 47.60
N GLY A 156 48.48 0.28 47.53
CA GLY A 156 48.49 -0.94 48.37
C GLY A 156 47.88 -0.65 49.76
N ALA A 157 47.13 -1.50 50.45
CA ALA A 157 46.60 -2.86 50.36
C ALA A 157 45.44 -2.86 51.40
N GLY A 158 44.55 -3.81 51.61
CA GLY A 158 44.29 -5.17 51.16
C GLY A 158 42.94 -5.56 51.82
N THR A 159 42.07 -6.23 51.09
CA THR A 159 41.64 -7.62 51.35
C THR A 159 40.75 -7.89 52.58
N ALA A 160 39.55 -8.35 52.22
CA ALA A 160 38.86 -9.54 52.73
C ALA A 160 37.94 -9.44 53.95
N GLY A 161 36.70 -9.91 53.74
CA GLY A 161 36.19 -11.02 54.56
C GLY A 161 34.88 -10.80 55.30
N MET A 162 33.78 -11.05 54.58
CA MET A 162 32.55 -11.77 54.99
C MET A 162 32.32 -12.08 56.49
N GLY A 163 31.09 -11.80 56.95
CA GLY A 163 30.52 -12.43 58.16
C GLY A 163 29.08 -11.97 58.42
N SER A 164 28.14 -12.89 58.19
CA SER A 164 26.68 -12.72 58.21
C SER A 164 26.04 -12.59 59.60
N ALA A 165 24.91 -11.86 59.62
CA ALA A 165 23.62 -12.19 60.24
C ALA A 165 23.53 -12.90 61.61
N GLY A 166 22.71 -12.31 62.49
CA GLY A 166 21.78 -13.06 63.34
C GLY A 166 21.55 -12.51 64.75
N GLY A 167 20.30 -12.09 65.04
CA GLY A 167 19.66 -12.43 66.32
C GLY A 167 19.34 -11.33 67.33
N SER A 168 18.22 -10.62 67.09
CA SER A 168 17.09 -10.33 68.00
C SER A 168 17.31 -10.08 69.52
N GLY A 169 16.72 -8.98 70.01
CA GLY A 169 16.57 -8.70 71.45
C GLY A 169 15.88 -7.36 71.77
N SER A 170 14.57 -7.32 71.53
CA SER A 170 13.55 -6.30 71.87
C SER A 170 13.70 -5.53 73.20
N THR A 171 13.50 -4.21 73.19
CA THR A 171 12.36 -3.47 73.81
C THR A 171 12.71 -1.99 74.01
N GLY A 172 11.78 -1.08 73.68
CA GLY A 172 11.81 0.31 74.16
C GLY A 172 11.59 1.38 73.10
N VAL A 173 10.34 1.55 72.68
CA VAL A 173 9.86 2.87 72.23
C VAL A 173 9.97 3.83 73.43
N PRO A 174 10.40 5.07 73.20
CA PRO A 174 9.53 6.18 73.54
C PRO A 174 9.38 7.10 72.33
N GLY A 175 8.15 7.24 71.85
CA GLY A 175 7.71 8.53 71.35
C GLY A 175 7.55 9.44 72.57
N SER A 176 8.10 10.65 72.49
CA SER A 176 7.27 11.86 72.39
C SER A 176 8.14 13.11 72.50
N ALA A 177 7.70 14.12 71.75
CA ALA A 177 7.83 15.53 72.04
C ALA A 177 9.26 16.13 72.03
N GLY A 178 9.68 16.49 70.82
CA GLY A 178 10.54 17.65 70.59
C GLY A 178 10.17 18.24 69.23
N GLY A 179 9.29 19.24 69.19
CA GLY A 179 9.02 19.99 67.97
C GLY A 179 10.33 20.55 67.43
N THR A 180 10.62 20.29 66.16
CA THR A 180 11.90 20.66 65.54
C THR A 180 12.06 22.18 65.46
N PRO A 181 13.16 22.76 66.00
CA PRO A 181 13.50 24.17 65.79
C PRO A 181 13.74 24.51 64.30
N ASP A 182 14.08 23.52 63.46
CA ASP A 182 14.34 23.68 62.01
C ASP A 182 13.17 24.25 61.20
N GLY A 183 11.92 23.95 61.57
CA GLY A 183 10.75 24.44 60.82
C GLY A 183 10.47 25.93 61.05
N VAL A 184 10.76 26.41 62.27
CA VAL A 184 10.56 27.82 62.65
C VAL A 184 11.71 28.69 62.13
N GLU A 185 12.95 28.17 62.14
CA GLU A 185 14.10 28.84 61.51
C GLU A 185 13.98 28.90 59.98
N ALA A 186 13.54 27.81 59.32
CA ALA A 186 13.31 27.81 57.88
C ALA A 186 12.14 28.72 57.47
N PHE A 187 11.03 28.73 58.21
CA PHE A 187 9.93 29.67 57.97
C PHE A 187 10.37 31.12 58.15
N GLY A 188 11.09 31.41 59.24
CA GLY A 188 11.63 32.76 59.49
C GLY A 188 12.59 33.21 58.38
N LEU A 189 13.35 32.28 57.79
CA LEU A 189 14.18 32.56 56.62
C LEU A 189 13.34 32.81 55.37
N TYR A 190 12.31 32.00 55.12
CA TYR A 190 11.46 32.13 53.94
C TYR A 190 10.68 33.43 53.95
N ASP A 191 10.13 33.78 55.11
CA ASP A 191 9.47 35.04 55.38
C ASP A 191 10.42 36.22 55.24
N ALA A 192 11.64 36.13 55.78
CA ALA A 192 12.65 37.19 55.65
C ALA A 192 13.02 37.47 54.19
N VAL A 193 13.31 36.42 53.40
CA VAL A 193 13.64 36.57 51.97
C VAL A 193 12.44 37.13 51.19
N THR A 194 11.24 36.61 51.43
CA THR A 194 10.02 37.07 50.75
C THR A 194 9.72 38.53 51.09
N THR A 195 9.80 38.89 52.37
CA THR A 195 9.61 40.27 52.85
C THR A 195 10.61 41.24 52.25
N ALA A 196 11.86 40.83 52.06
CA ALA A 196 12.86 41.65 51.37
C ALA A 196 12.47 41.92 49.91
N LEU A 197 11.98 40.89 49.20
CA LEU A 197 11.52 41.03 47.81
C LEU A 197 10.29 41.95 47.72
N VAL A 198 9.33 41.80 48.65
CA VAL A 198 8.12 42.64 48.73
C VAL A 198 8.48 44.10 49.03
N THR A 199 9.35 44.34 50.00
CA THR A 199 9.75 45.70 50.38
C THR A 199 10.40 46.44 49.21
N ILE A 200 11.24 45.75 48.43
CA ILE A 200 11.87 46.33 47.25
C ILE A 200 10.85 46.52 46.12
N SER A 201 9.91 45.58 45.93
CA SER A 201 8.90 45.66 44.85
C SER A 201 7.90 46.83 45.02
N GLN A 202 7.68 47.27 46.27
CA GLN A 202 6.87 48.46 46.58
C GLN A 202 7.48 49.76 46.04
N SER A 203 8.82 49.86 46.03
CA SER A 203 9.52 51.05 45.53
C SER A 203 9.57 51.08 44.00
N ARG A 204 9.81 49.94 43.37
CA ARG A 204 9.81 49.77 41.91
C ARG A 204 9.59 48.30 41.55
N PRO A 205 9.06 47.98 40.35
CA PRO A 205 8.83 46.61 39.93
C PRO A 205 10.10 45.76 40.05
N LEU A 206 9.97 44.52 40.51
CA LEU A 206 11.08 43.58 40.68
C LEU A 206 10.87 42.33 39.81
N THR A 207 11.91 41.89 39.11
CA THR A 207 11.94 40.62 38.39
C THR A 207 13.10 39.76 38.89
N VAL A 208 12.81 38.54 39.31
CA VAL A 208 13.81 37.55 39.76
C VAL A 208 13.84 36.39 38.78
N VAL A 209 15.02 36.12 38.22
CA VAL A 209 15.25 34.98 37.31
C VAL A 209 16.02 33.88 38.03
N LEU A 210 15.46 32.69 38.11
CA LEU A 210 16.14 31.48 38.60
C LEU A 210 16.33 30.51 37.43
N ASP A 211 17.58 30.33 37.01
CA ASP A 211 17.94 29.45 35.89
C ASP A 211 18.25 28.03 36.40
N ASP A 212 17.87 27.02 35.62
CA ASP A 212 18.19 25.60 35.82
C ASP A 212 17.65 24.97 37.13
N LEU A 213 16.40 25.25 37.51
CA LEU A 213 15.73 24.75 38.73
C LEU A 213 15.74 23.22 38.90
N HIS A 214 15.98 22.45 37.84
CA HIS A 214 16.16 20.99 37.90
C HIS A 214 17.40 20.57 38.70
N SER A 215 18.39 21.46 38.84
CA SER A 215 19.60 21.30 39.66
C SER A 215 19.49 22.02 41.02
N ALA A 216 18.29 22.46 41.43
CA ALA A 216 18.10 23.15 42.70
C ALA A 216 18.03 22.16 43.88
N ASP A 217 18.52 22.58 45.05
CA ASP A 217 18.26 21.84 46.28
C ASP A 217 16.77 21.93 46.69
N PRO A 218 16.22 20.92 47.39
CA PRO A 218 14.82 20.91 47.82
C PRO A 218 14.39 22.14 48.64
N ALA A 219 15.28 22.73 49.43
CA ALA A 219 14.96 23.86 50.28
C ALA A 219 14.81 25.16 49.48
N SER A 220 15.63 25.34 48.43
CA SER A 220 15.49 26.43 47.47
C SER A 220 14.15 26.41 46.72
N LEU A 221 13.66 25.23 46.32
CA LEU A 221 12.35 25.10 45.65
C LEU A 221 11.19 25.38 46.59
N ARG A 222 11.28 24.95 47.86
CA ARG A 222 10.26 25.27 48.88
C ARG A 222 10.21 26.77 49.18
N LEU A 223 11.35 27.45 49.20
CA LEU A 223 11.39 28.92 49.30
C LEU A 223 10.77 29.58 48.07
N LEU A 224 11.03 29.08 46.86
CA LEU A 224 10.36 29.58 45.64
C LEU A 224 8.85 29.41 45.71
N GLU A 225 8.39 28.25 46.18
CA GLU A 225 6.97 27.95 46.38
C GLU A 225 6.35 28.92 47.39
N PHE A 226 7.02 29.12 48.52
CA PHE A 226 6.59 30.05 49.56
C PHE A 226 6.52 31.49 49.04
N ALA A 227 7.56 31.98 48.37
CA ALA A 227 7.59 33.32 47.80
C ALA A 227 6.47 33.51 46.77
N ALA A 228 6.32 32.58 45.82
CA ALA A 228 5.26 32.64 44.81
C ALA A 228 3.84 32.67 45.41
N GLN A 229 3.63 31.98 46.53
CA GLN A 229 2.34 31.96 47.23
C GLN A 229 2.02 33.28 47.95
N HIS A 230 3.02 34.00 48.45
CA HIS A 230 2.81 35.18 49.29
C HIS A 230 2.98 36.52 48.55
N THR A 231 3.35 36.51 47.26
CA THR A 231 3.64 37.74 46.50
C THR A 231 2.67 37.98 45.33
N TRP A 232 1.49 37.36 45.34
CA TRP A 232 0.53 37.43 44.22
C TRP A 232 0.04 38.84 43.87
N PHE A 233 -0.07 39.73 44.88
CA PHE A 233 -0.54 41.11 44.71
C PHE A 233 0.59 42.14 44.62
N GLU A 234 1.84 41.68 44.62
CA GLU A 234 3.01 42.53 44.67
C GLU A 234 3.56 42.76 43.27
N ARG A 235 4.28 43.87 43.05
CA ARG A 235 4.93 44.19 41.76
C ARG A 235 6.20 43.34 41.54
N LEU A 236 6.09 42.03 41.72
CA LEU A 236 7.18 41.04 41.71
C LEU A 236 6.90 39.90 40.72
N LEU A 237 7.76 39.75 39.71
CA LEU A 237 7.74 38.65 38.75
C LEU A 237 8.87 37.66 39.05
N LEU A 238 8.53 36.40 39.29
CA LEU A 238 9.48 35.29 39.43
C LEU A 238 9.50 34.50 38.12
N ILE A 239 10.67 34.28 37.54
CA ILE A 239 10.85 33.47 36.32
C ILE A 239 11.76 32.30 36.65
N GLY A 240 11.24 31.08 36.57
CA GLY A 240 12.00 29.85 36.77
C GLY A 240 12.24 29.12 35.45
N THR A 241 13.45 28.67 35.16
CA THR A 241 13.70 27.77 34.02
C THR A 241 14.03 26.37 34.50
N TYR A 242 13.55 25.34 33.79
CA TYR A 242 13.95 23.95 34.07
C TYR A 242 13.86 23.07 32.83
N ARG A 243 14.38 21.86 32.95
CA ARG A 243 14.30 20.82 31.92
C ARG A 243 13.24 19.81 32.34
N ASP A 244 12.15 19.74 31.59
CA ASP A 244 11.02 18.82 31.85
C ASP A 244 11.47 17.36 31.86
N VAL A 245 12.21 16.93 30.84
CA VAL A 245 12.65 15.53 30.69
C VAL A 245 13.49 15.03 31.88
N GLU A 246 14.33 15.87 32.46
CA GLU A 246 15.22 15.48 33.57
C GLU A 246 14.46 15.35 34.90
N VAL A 247 13.43 16.19 35.11
CA VAL A 247 12.60 16.19 36.31
C VAL A 247 11.52 15.12 36.25
N GLU A 248 10.97 14.83 35.06
CA GLU A 248 9.95 13.82 34.83
C GLU A 248 10.52 12.38 34.80
N ALA A 249 11.85 12.25 34.81
CA ALA A 249 12.53 10.97 34.96
C ALA A 249 12.09 10.26 36.27
N HIS A 250 11.82 8.95 36.18
CA HIS A 250 11.25 8.18 37.27
C HIS A 250 12.18 8.19 38.50
N GLY A 251 11.67 8.67 39.64
CA GLY A 251 12.40 8.70 40.90
C GLY A 251 13.21 9.98 41.16
N HIS A 252 13.08 11.01 40.32
CA HIS A 252 13.77 12.29 40.55
C HIS A 252 13.27 12.97 41.84
N PRO A 253 14.14 13.33 42.80
CA PRO A 253 13.73 13.92 44.09
C PRO A 253 12.89 15.19 43.98
N LEU A 254 13.04 15.94 42.88
CA LEU A 254 12.36 17.23 42.65
C LEU A 254 11.02 17.10 41.90
N GLN A 255 10.65 15.91 41.41
CA GLN A 255 9.40 15.71 40.65
C GLN A 255 8.17 16.14 41.46
N GLN A 256 8.16 15.79 42.76
CA GLN A 256 7.07 16.15 43.67
C GLN A 256 7.11 17.62 44.13
N LEU A 257 8.25 18.31 43.97
CA LEU A 257 8.44 19.71 44.40
C LEU A 257 8.18 20.72 43.28
N ILE A 258 8.27 20.30 42.01
CA ILE A 258 7.95 21.15 40.85
C ILE A 258 6.45 21.19 40.56
N LEU A 259 5.70 20.10 40.80
CA LEU A 259 4.26 20.08 40.54
C LEU A 259 3.47 21.20 41.28
N PRO A 260 3.74 21.50 42.56
CA PRO A 260 3.13 22.63 43.27
C PRO A 260 3.54 24.00 42.72
N LEU A 261 4.68 24.12 42.04
CA LEU A 261 5.11 25.35 41.36
C LEU A 261 4.36 25.53 40.04
N VAL A 262 4.18 24.46 39.27
CA VAL A 262 3.43 24.48 38.00
C VAL A 262 1.98 24.89 38.23
N SER A 263 1.33 24.40 39.29
CA SER A 263 -0.05 24.78 39.62
C SER A 263 -0.21 26.23 40.08
N ARG A 264 0.86 26.84 40.60
CA ARG A 264 0.88 28.24 41.07
C ARG A 264 1.40 29.22 40.03
N ALA A 265 2.01 28.72 38.95
CA ALA A 265 2.54 29.56 37.89
C ALA A 265 1.40 30.28 37.16
N SER A 266 1.52 31.59 36.97
CA SER A 266 0.61 32.38 36.13
C SER A 266 0.72 31.96 34.66
N ALA A 267 1.89 31.50 34.24
CA ALA A 267 2.12 30.89 32.94
C ALA A 267 3.23 29.83 32.99
N THR A 268 3.02 28.71 32.28
CA THR A 268 4.08 27.74 31.98
C THR A 268 4.34 27.73 30.48
N LEU A 269 5.56 28.08 30.08
CA LEU A 269 5.99 28.23 28.69
C LEU A 269 6.87 27.05 28.27
N THR A 270 6.32 26.13 27.49
CA THR A 270 7.06 25.00 26.92
C THR A 270 7.68 25.37 25.59
N LEU A 271 9.01 25.36 25.51
CA LEU A 271 9.74 25.63 24.28
C LEU A 271 9.92 24.36 23.44
N THR A 272 9.51 24.44 22.19
CA THR A 272 9.70 23.40 21.16
C THR A 272 10.83 23.77 20.20
N GLY A 273 11.20 22.86 19.30
CA GLY A 273 12.14 23.14 18.22
C GLY A 273 11.69 24.30 17.32
N LEU A 274 12.65 24.99 16.72
CA LEU A 274 12.43 26.00 15.69
C LEU A 274 11.86 25.37 14.42
N GLY A 275 10.95 26.07 13.75
CA GLY A 275 10.47 25.72 12.43
C GLY A 275 11.53 25.91 11.35
N ARG A 276 11.23 25.41 10.15
CA ARG A 276 12.13 25.39 8.99
C ARG A 276 12.73 26.77 8.68
N ASP A 277 11.92 27.81 8.60
CA ASP A 277 12.38 29.14 8.20
C ASP A 277 13.28 29.78 9.26
N GLU A 278 12.98 29.51 10.53
CA GLU A 278 13.76 29.98 11.67
C GLU A 278 15.11 29.25 11.79
N VAL A 279 15.15 27.97 11.41
CA VAL A 279 16.41 27.22 11.25
C VAL A 279 17.27 27.86 10.16
N GLY A 280 16.69 28.20 9.01
CA GLY A 280 17.40 28.89 7.93
C GLY A 280 18.00 30.22 8.39
N ALA A 281 17.22 31.02 9.13
CA ALA A 281 17.67 32.29 9.69
C ALA A 281 18.79 32.12 10.74
N LEU A 282 18.67 31.13 11.63
CA LEU A 282 19.71 30.83 12.62
C LEU A 282 21.01 30.35 11.96
N MET A 283 20.92 29.51 10.93
CA MET A 283 22.08 29.08 10.14
C MET A 283 22.77 30.24 9.44
N ALA A 284 22.00 31.16 8.85
CA ALA A 284 22.53 32.35 8.19
C ALA A 284 23.31 33.25 9.16
N VAL A 285 22.75 33.49 10.35
CA VAL A 285 23.44 34.29 11.40
C VAL A 285 24.66 33.56 11.94
N THR A 286 24.61 32.25 12.10
CA THR A 286 25.73 31.45 12.65
C THR A 286 26.93 31.39 11.71
N THR A 287 26.69 31.30 10.40
CA THR A 287 27.73 31.08 9.38
C THR A 287 28.07 32.32 8.57
N GLY A 288 27.28 33.39 8.70
CA GLY A 288 27.39 34.61 7.88
C GLY A 288 27.01 34.41 6.41
N ARG A 289 26.48 33.24 6.02
CA ARG A 289 26.10 32.90 4.64
C ARG A 289 24.70 32.29 4.61
N GLU A 290 23.93 32.62 3.58
CA GLU A 290 22.60 32.06 3.39
C GLU A 290 22.66 30.60 2.89
N PRO A 291 22.07 29.64 3.62
CA PRO A 291 22.08 28.22 3.24
C PRO A 291 21.08 27.92 2.12
N ALA A 292 21.36 26.92 1.29
CA ALA A 292 20.42 26.45 0.28
C ALA A 292 19.16 25.81 0.91
N PRO A 293 17.98 25.87 0.27
CA PRO A 293 16.74 25.34 0.86
C PRO A 293 16.80 23.86 1.27
N HIS A 294 17.36 22.99 0.42
CA HIS A 294 17.51 21.56 0.72
C HIS A 294 18.40 21.30 1.94
N LEU A 295 19.38 22.18 2.18
CA LEU A 295 20.26 22.09 3.34
C LEU A 295 19.52 22.48 4.62
N VAL A 296 18.66 23.50 4.56
CA VAL A 296 17.80 23.89 5.69
C VAL A 296 16.84 22.75 6.03
N ASP A 297 16.25 22.10 5.02
CA ASP A 297 15.41 20.93 5.19
C ASP A 297 16.15 19.79 5.90
N GLU A 298 17.38 19.51 5.47
CA GLU A 298 18.21 18.47 6.06
C GLU A 298 18.57 18.78 7.53
N VAL A 299 19.00 20.01 7.82
CA VAL A 299 19.39 20.42 9.18
C VAL A 299 18.17 20.45 10.10
N HIS A 300 17.04 21.01 9.67
CA HIS A 300 15.80 21.01 10.45
C HIS A 300 15.36 19.57 10.75
N ARG A 301 15.37 18.68 9.74
CA ARG A 301 15.05 17.26 9.91
C ARG A 301 15.96 16.55 10.90
N ARG A 302 17.28 16.79 10.85
CA ARG A 302 18.25 16.08 11.71
C ARG A 302 18.27 16.58 13.14
N THR A 303 18.08 17.88 13.32
CA THR A 303 18.18 18.55 14.63
C THR A 303 16.85 18.68 15.35
N GLY A 304 15.72 18.46 14.66
CA GLY A 304 14.38 18.74 15.19
C GLY A 304 14.17 20.22 15.51
N GLY A 305 14.95 21.11 14.88
CA GLY A 305 14.93 22.54 15.15
C GLY A 305 15.52 22.96 16.50
N ASN A 306 16.24 22.07 17.21
CA ASN A 306 16.91 22.46 18.45
C ASN A 306 18.03 23.48 18.15
N PRO A 307 17.96 24.74 18.64
CA PRO A 307 18.92 25.80 18.29
C PRO A 307 20.38 25.40 18.53
N PHE A 308 20.67 24.71 19.64
CA PHE A 308 22.03 24.23 19.94
C PHE A 308 22.52 23.25 18.87
N PHE A 309 21.71 22.27 18.48
CA PHE A 309 22.09 21.32 17.43
C PHE A 309 22.22 21.98 16.06
N VAL A 310 21.30 22.91 15.72
CA VAL A 310 21.36 23.69 14.48
C VAL A 310 22.68 24.47 14.40
N GLU A 311 23.05 25.19 15.46
CA GLU A 311 24.31 25.94 15.50
C GLU A 311 25.54 25.04 15.37
N GLN A 312 25.57 23.90 16.07
CA GLN A 312 26.69 22.96 15.98
C GLN A 312 26.83 22.35 14.59
N THR A 313 25.72 21.94 13.97
CA THR A 313 25.71 21.42 12.59
C THR A 313 26.08 22.50 11.58
N ALA A 314 25.59 23.73 11.75
CA ALA A 314 25.92 24.86 10.87
C ALA A 314 27.41 25.24 10.94
N ARG A 315 28.01 25.25 12.14
CA ARG A 315 29.45 25.48 12.32
C ARG A 315 30.29 24.37 11.68
N LEU A 316 29.88 23.11 11.83
CA LEU A 316 30.59 21.98 11.24
C LEU A 316 30.53 22.02 9.70
N TRP A 317 29.36 22.32 9.14
CA TRP A 317 29.19 22.56 7.70
C TRP A 317 30.06 23.71 7.20
N HIS A 318 30.12 24.83 7.93
CA HIS A 318 30.96 25.98 7.56
C HIS A 318 32.46 25.63 7.52
N SER A 319 32.90 24.66 8.32
CA SER A 319 34.28 24.14 8.30
C SER A 319 34.57 23.14 7.17
N GLY A 320 33.64 22.93 6.23
CA GLY A 320 33.81 22.07 5.05
C GLY A 320 33.43 20.60 5.26
N SER A 321 32.95 20.23 6.45
CA SER A 321 32.49 18.86 6.71
C SER A 321 31.09 18.62 6.15
N PRO A 322 30.78 17.38 5.70
CA PRO A 322 29.42 17.00 5.34
C PRO A 322 28.46 17.25 6.50
N VAL A 323 27.27 17.74 6.18
CA VAL A 323 26.23 18.01 7.18
C VAL A 323 25.89 16.75 7.93
N SER A 324 25.94 15.59 7.28
CA SER A 324 25.73 14.24 7.83
C SER A 324 26.66 13.88 9.00
N THR A 325 27.80 14.54 9.16
CA THR A 325 28.71 14.29 10.29
C THR A 325 28.08 14.76 11.61
N ILE A 326 28.04 13.89 12.63
CA ILE A 326 27.54 14.25 13.97
C ILE A 326 28.68 14.92 14.76
N PRO A 327 28.54 16.19 15.19
CA PRO A 327 29.54 16.84 16.02
C PRO A 327 29.74 16.08 17.36
N PRO A 328 30.99 15.92 17.86
CA PRO A 328 31.25 15.20 19.11
C PRO A 328 30.43 15.72 20.31
N GLY A 329 30.27 17.05 20.42
CA GLY A 329 29.47 17.68 21.48
C GLY A 329 27.97 17.36 21.38
N VAL A 330 27.43 17.21 20.17
CA VAL A 330 26.04 16.79 19.94
C VAL A 330 25.86 15.32 20.33
N ARG A 331 26.81 14.46 19.97
CA ARG A 331 26.79 13.04 20.33
C ARG A 331 26.80 12.84 21.85
N GLU A 332 27.64 13.58 22.57
CA GLU A 332 27.72 13.49 24.02
C GLU A 332 26.45 14.02 24.70
N ALA A 333 25.90 15.15 24.23
CA ALA A 333 24.63 15.67 24.74
C ALA A 333 23.47 14.68 24.56
N VAL A 334 23.39 14.02 23.40
CA VAL A 334 22.40 12.98 23.14
C VAL A 334 22.64 11.74 24.01
N ARG A 335 23.89 11.31 24.19
CA ARG A 335 24.24 10.16 25.05
C ARG A 335 23.88 10.43 26.52
N GLN A 336 24.20 11.60 27.04
CA GLN A 336 23.86 12.00 28.40
C GLN A 336 22.34 11.98 28.60
N ARG A 337 21.57 12.50 27.64
CA ARG A 337 20.11 12.43 27.67
C ARG A 337 19.58 10.99 27.69
N LEU A 338 20.14 10.11 26.85
CA LEU A 338 19.73 8.69 26.82
C LEU A 338 20.11 7.94 28.11
N SER A 339 21.17 8.37 28.81
CA SER A 339 21.61 7.75 30.07
C SER A 339 20.64 7.94 31.24
N LEU A 340 19.73 8.92 31.15
CA LEU A 340 18.68 9.17 32.14
C LEU A 340 17.49 8.19 32.02
N LEU A 341 17.45 7.38 30.98
CA LEU A 341 16.36 6.44 30.73
C LEU A 341 16.64 5.05 31.30
N PRO A 342 15.60 4.31 31.72
CA PRO A 342 15.78 2.92 32.13
C PRO A 342 16.43 2.08 31.02
N GLY A 343 17.33 1.16 31.38
CA GLY A 343 18.07 0.34 30.41
C GLY A 343 17.18 -0.47 29.46
N GLU A 344 15.98 -0.89 29.91
CA GLU A 344 15.00 -1.56 29.03
C GLU A 344 14.44 -0.64 27.94
N VAL A 345 14.24 0.66 28.24
CA VAL A 345 13.78 1.67 27.28
C VAL A 345 14.87 1.92 26.24
N VAL A 346 16.13 2.07 26.68
CA VAL A 346 17.27 2.24 25.76
C VAL A 346 17.42 1.02 24.86
N SER A 347 17.31 -0.21 25.41
CA SER A 347 17.36 -1.44 24.63
C SER A 347 16.28 -1.50 23.54
N LEU A 348 15.05 -1.13 23.88
CA LEU A 348 13.94 -1.03 22.92
C LEU A 348 14.22 0.04 21.85
N LEU A 349 14.69 1.22 22.25
CA LEU A 349 15.00 2.32 21.34
C LEU A 349 16.15 1.97 20.39
N THR A 350 17.12 1.17 20.82
CA THR A 350 18.17 0.64 19.94
C THR A 350 17.61 -0.33 18.90
N SER A 351 16.64 -1.18 19.27
CA SER A 351 15.89 -2.00 18.29
C SER A 351 15.06 -1.13 17.34
N ALA A 352 14.45 -0.05 17.83
CA ALA A 352 13.72 0.90 16.99
C ALA A 352 14.64 1.65 16.02
N ALA A 353 15.86 2.02 16.46
CA ALA A 353 16.84 2.69 15.63
C ALA A 353 17.32 1.82 14.45
N LEU A 354 17.33 0.49 14.63
CA LEU A 354 17.59 -0.49 13.55
C LEU A 354 16.51 -0.45 12.45
N LEU A 355 15.23 -0.32 12.85
CA LEU A 355 14.08 -0.29 11.94
C LEU A 355 14.01 0.98 11.11
N GLY A 356 14.53 2.11 11.63
CA GLY A 356 14.63 3.36 10.89
C GLY A 356 14.10 4.55 11.66
N ARG A 357 13.79 5.65 10.94
CA ARG A 357 13.24 6.87 11.56
C ARG A 357 11.85 6.67 12.12
N GLU A 358 11.03 5.94 11.38
CA GLU A 358 9.64 5.68 11.68
C GLU A 358 9.43 4.17 11.76
N PHE A 359 8.64 3.73 12.72
CA PHE A 359 8.43 2.31 12.98
C PHE A 359 7.04 2.04 13.57
N ARG A 360 6.50 0.86 13.30
CA ARG A 360 5.23 0.39 13.87
C ARG A 360 5.49 -0.45 15.13
N ARG A 361 4.65 -0.30 16.15
CA ARG A 361 4.80 -1.03 17.44
C ARG A 361 4.79 -2.55 17.27
N GLN A 362 4.01 -3.07 16.32
CA GLN A 362 3.91 -4.51 16.05
C GLN A 362 5.22 -5.07 15.48
N VAL A 363 5.83 -4.34 14.55
CA VAL A 363 7.13 -4.70 13.95
C VAL A 363 8.24 -4.61 15.00
N LEU A 364 8.24 -3.55 15.80
CA LEU A 364 9.19 -3.38 16.91
C LEU A 364 9.09 -4.49 17.95
N ALA A 365 7.87 -4.92 18.30
CA ALA A 365 7.63 -6.03 19.23
C ALA A 365 8.24 -7.35 18.73
N VAL A 366 8.09 -7.65 17.44
CA VAL A 366 8.68 -8.83 16.81
C VAL A 366 10.21 -8.75 16.80
N VAL A 367 10.77 -7.63 16.34
CA VAL A 367 12.23 -7.47 16.23
C VAL A 367 12.93 -7.38 17.59
N HIS A 368 12.27 -6.80 18.60
CA HIS A 368 12.79 -6.74 19.97
C HIS A 368 12.56 -8.04 20.75
N GLY A 369 11.63 -8.90 20.31
CA GLY A 369 11.28 -10.16 20.99
C GLY A 369 10.45 -9.96 22.27
N SER A 370 9.60 -8.92 22.33
CA SER A 370 8.74 -8.64 23.49
C SER A 370 7.26 -8.54 23.11
N PRO A 371 6.32 -8.91 24.00
CA PRO A 371 4.89 -8.73 23.75
C PRO A 371 4.51 -7.26 23.52
N VAL A 372 3.55 -7.01 22.61
CA VAL A 372 3.08 -5.66 22.26
C VAL A 372 2.73 -4.81 23.49
N PRO A 373 2.00 -5.31 24.53
CA PRO A 373 1.68 -4.50 25.71
C PRO A 373 2.92 -4.06 26.52
N ARG A 374 4.02 -4.84 26.47
CA ARG A 374 5.29 -4.43 27.11
C ARG A 374 5.96 -3.33 26.31
N VAL A 375 5.99 -3.46 24.98
CA VAL A 375 6.53 -2.44 24.07
C VAL A 375 5.77 -1.12 24.21
N GLU A 376 4.44 -1.16 24.34
CA GLU A 376 3.62 0.04 24.54
C GLU A 376 4.02 0.81 25.82
N ARG A 377 4.15 0.13 26.97
CA ARG A 377 4.60 0.77 28.22
C ARG A 377 5.99 1.39 28.14
N LEU A 378 6.90 0.73 27.42
CA LEU A 378 8.26 1.24 27.21
C LEU A 378 8.26 2.44 26.23
N LEU A 379 7.41 2.42 25.20
CA LEU A 379 7.22 3.54 24.29
C LEU A 379 6.57 4.74 24.98
N GLU A 380 5.62 4.53 25.88
CA GLU A 380 5.06 5.61 26.72
C GLU A 380 6.17 6.34 27.49
N SER A 381 7.10 5.60 28.08
CA SER A 381 8.26 6.18 28.77
C SER A 381 9.16 6.98 27.81
N ALA A 382 9.37 6.48 26.58
CA ALA A 382 10.15 7.18 25.57
C ALA A 382 9.46 8.43 24.98
N VAL A 383 8.11 8.43 24.94
CA VAL A 383 7.29 9.59 24.53
C VAL A 383 7.35 10.67 25.60
N ILE A 384 7.23 10.32 26.88
CA ILE A 384 7.40 11.26 28.01
C ILE A 384 8.79 11.90 27.95
N ALA A 385 9.83 11.09 27.72
CA ALA A 385 11.19 11.58 27.55
C ALA A 385 11.45 12.36 26.23
N ARG A 386 10.42 12.52 25.38
CA ARG A 386 10.48 13.15 24.05
C ARG A 386 11.57 12.59 23.13
N VAL A 387 11.90 11.30 23.28
CA VAL A 387 12.84 10.62 22.37
C VAL A 387 12.11 10.15 21.11
N VAL A 388 10.85 9.76 21.27
CA VAL A 388 9.97 9.37 20.17
C VAL A 388 8.65 10.12 20.27
N VAL A 389 8.01 10.31 19.12
CA VAL A 389 6.71 10.98 18.99
C VAL A 389 5.72 10.03 18.34
N PRO A 390 4.48 9.90 18.86
CA PRO A 390 3.43 9.13 18.22
C PRO A 390 2.97 9.85 16.94
N ARG A 391 2.59 9.06 15.93
CA ARG A 391 1.99 9.55 14.67
C ARG A 391 0.51 9.17 14.60
N PRO A 392 -0.32 9.95 13.87
CA PRO A 392 -1.77 9.67 13.75
C PRO A 392 -2.09 8.28 13.18
N SER A 393 -1.19 7.71 12.38
CA SER A 393 -1.29 6.38 11.78
C SER A 393 -1.02 5.21 12.75
N GLY A 394 -0.75 5.49 14.03
CA GLY A 394 -0.38 4.47 15.02
C GLY A 394 1.09 4.01 14.90
N SER A 395 1.90 4.67 14.07
CA SER A 395 3.36 4.53 14.07
C SER A 395 4.02 5.50 15.06
N TYR A 396 5.31 5.30 15.30
CA TYR A 396 6.15 6.16 16.11
C TYR A 396 7.32 6.65 15.26
N ALA A 397 7.80 7.86 15.53
CA ALA A 397 8.99 8.41 14.90
C ALA A 397 9.97 8.88 15.97
N PHE A 398 11.27 8.85 15.70
CA PHE A 398 12.22 9.59 16.53
C PHE A 398 11.91 11.09 16.47
N ALA A 399 12.00 11.79 17.61
CA ALA A 399 11.75 13.23 17.66
C ALA A 399 12.69 14.00 16.72
N HIS A 400 13.93 13.52 16.57
CA HIS A 400 14.89 13.97 15.56
C HIS A 400 15.90 12.87 15.24
N ASP A 401 16.51 12.92 14.04
CA ASP A 401 17.35 11.81 13.54
C ASP A 401 18.63 11.58 14.35
N LEU A 402 19.20 12.61 14.99
CA LEU A 402 20.41 12.46 15.81
C LEU A 402 20.24 11.46 16.97
N LEU A 403 19.03 11.30 17.53
CA LEU A 403 18.74 10.29 18.56
C LEU A 403 18.89 8.88 17.97
N ARG A 404 18.25 8.65 16.81
CA ARG A 404 18.33 7.38 16.07
C ARG A 404 19.78 7.07 15.70
N GLU A 405 20.47 8.02 15.08
CA GLU A 405 21.85 7.83 14.62
C GLU A 405 22.80 7.53 15.78
N THR A 406 22.63 8.20 16.93
CA THR A 406 23.46 7.93 18.12
C THR A 406 23.19 6.54 18.71
N LEU A 407 21.92 6.11 18.77
CA LEU A 407 21.55 4.77 19.21
C LEU A 407 22.06 3.69 18.24
N TYR A 408 21.93 3.91 16.94
CA TYR A 408 22.40 2.98 15.92
C TYR A 408 23.94 2.90 15.92
N ALA A 409 24.64 4.04 16.02
CA ALA A 409 26.10 4.08 16.09
C ALA A 409 26.67 3.44 17.37
N SER A 410 25.85 3.25 18.42
CA SER A 410 26.25 2.47 19.60
C SER A 410 26.37 0.97 19.32
N LEU A 411 25.73 0.49 18.24
CA LEU A 411 25.92 -0.87 17.72
C LEU A 411 27.23 -0.88 16.92
N GLY A 412 28.25 -1.58 17.42
CA GLY A 412 29.43 -1.86 16.61
C GLY A 412 29.06 -2.61 15.32
N GLY A 413 29.86 -2.48 14.26
CA GLY A 413 29.57 -3.06 12.94
C GLY A 413 29.14 -4.55 12.96
N PRO A 414 29.84 -5.46 13.67
CA PRO A 414 29.42 -6.87 13.78
C PRO A 414 28.09 -7.08 14.50
N GLU A 415 27.80 -6.28 15.53
CA GLU A 415 26.54 -6.37 16.28
C GLU A 415 25.37 -5.85 15.45
N ALA A 416 25.57 -4.75 14.71
CA ALA A 416 24.57 -4.23 13.78
C ALA A 416 24.18 -5.29 12.73
N ARG A 417 25.16 -5.95 12.10
CA ARG A 417 24.91 -7.03 11.11
C ARG A 417 24.08 -8.17 11.69
N ARG A 418 24.46 -8.67 12.87
CA ARG A 418 23.70 -9.74 13.57
C ARG A 418 22.26 -9.32 13.90
N ARG A 419 22.06 -8.07 14.34
CA ARG A 419 20.71 -7.55 14.62
C ARG A 419 19.87 -7.39 13.36
N HIS A 420 20.47 -6.95 12.25
CA HIS A 420 19.79 -6.92 10.94
C HIS A 420 19.35 -8.33 10.51
N ALA A 421 20.22 -9.33 10.62
CA ALA A 421 19.86 -10.73 10.32
C ALA A 421 18.75 -11.26 11.25
N SER A 422 18.82 -10.93 12.55
CA SER A 422 17.79 -11.32 13.52
C SER A 422 16.44 -10.67 13.23
N ALA A 423 16.42 -9.42 12.76
CA ALA A 423 15.19 -8.73 12.38
C ALA A 423 14.49 -9.44 11.22
N VAL A 424 15.24 -9.80 10.17
CA VAL A 424 14.70 -10.56 9.02
C VAL A 424 14.12 -11.90 9.49
N ARG A 425 14.88 -12.68 10.26
CA ARG A 425 14.44 -13.99 10.77
C ARG A 425 13.19 -13.89 11.66
N ALA A 426 13.11 -12.87 12.51
CA ALA A 426 11.97 -12.67 13.39
C ALA A 426 10.69 -12.32 12.62
N LEU A 427 10.81 -11.50 11.57
CA LEU A 427 9.70 -11.13 10.69
C LEU A 427 9.22 -12.32 9.86
N ASP A 428 10.14 -13.10 9.30
CA ASP A 428 9.85 -14.33 8.57
C ASP A 428 9.07 -15.34 9.45
N ALA A 429 9.45 -15.49 10.72
CA ALA A 429 8.81 -16.43 11.64
C ALA A 429 7.38 -16.02 12.07
N HIS A 430 7.02 -14.74 11.93
CA HIS A 430 5.71 -14.23 12.41
C HIS A 430 4.59 -14.44 11.38
N GLY A 431 4.89 -14.42 10.07
CA GLY A 431 3.97 -14.80 8.99
C GLY A 431 2.62 -14.06 8.92
N GLY A 432 2.53 -12.84 9.46
CA GLY A 432 1.26 -12.10 9.59
C GLY A 432 1.40 -10.58 9.68
N LEU A 433 2.54 -10.03 9.25
CA LEU A 433 2.84 -8.59 9.24
C LEU A 433 3.18 -8.07 7.84
N ASP A 434 2.76 -8.80 6.78
CA ASP A 434 3.12 -8.49 5.40
C ASP A 434 2.64 -7.07 4.99
N ASP A 435 1.46 -6.63 5.43
CA ASP A 435 0.96 -5.26 5.22
C ASP A 435 1.68 -4.19 6.09
N ALA A 436 2.49 -4.62 7.05
CA ALA A 436 3.18 -3.75 8.01
C ALA A 436 4.66 -3.56 7.73
N VAL A 437 5.28 -4.42 6.93
CA VAL A 437 6.69 -4.32 6.55
C VAL A 437 6.78 -4.30 5.03
N ARG A 438 7.32 -3.21 4.48
CA ARG A 438 7.51 -3.11 3.04
C ARG A 438 8.68 -4.01 2.59
N PRO A 439 8.62 -4.60 1.38
CA PRO A 439 9.73 -5.37 0.82
C PRO A 439 11.05 -4.61 0.83
N GLY A 440 11.04 -3.32 0.52
CA GLY A 440 12.22 -2.44 0.56
C GLY A 440 12.88 -2.36 1.94
N ASP A 441 12.08 -2.30 3.02
CA ASP A 441 12.61 -2.29 4.39
C ASP A 441 13.29 -3.61 4.72
N LEU A 442 12.66 -4.73 4.38
CA LEU A 442 13.21 -6.06 4.63
C LEU A 442 14.49 -6.32 3.82
N ALA A 443 14.52 -5.87 2.56
CA ALA A 443 15.69 -5.91 1.71
C ALA A 443 16.85 -5.06 2.23
N ARG A 444 16.57 -3.88 2.81
CA ARG A 444 17.57 -3.06 3.50
C ARG A 444 18.19 -3.82 4.67
N HIS A 445 17.38 -4.46 5.51
CA HIS A 445 17.90 -5.30 6.61
C HIS A 445 18.72 -6.48 6.07
N ALA A 446 18.27 -7.15 5.01
CA ALA A 446 19.00 -8.27 4.40
C ALA A 446 20.34 -7.86 3.77
N HIS A 447 20.41 -6.69 3.14
CA HIS A 447 21.64 -6.14 2.60
C HIS A 447 22.63 -5.80 3.72
N LEU A 448 22.17 -5.07 4.74
CA LEU A 448 23.00 -4.69 5.90
C LEU A 448 23.44 -5.88 6.77
N ALA A 449 22.70 -6.97 6.78
CA ALA A 449 23.10 -8.21 7.45
C ALA A 449 24.37 -8.83 6.84
N GLY A 450 24.63 -8.61 5.54
CA GLY A 450 25.76 -9.22 4.84
C GLY A 450 25.78 -10.74 5.00
N GLY A 451 26.97 -11.32 5.23
CA GLY A 451 27.15 -12.76 5.43
C GLY A 451 26.49 -13.38 6.66
N GLU A 452 25.84 -12.61 7.53
CA GLU A 452 25.06 -13.14 8.66
C GLU A 452 23.70 -13.72 8.23
N LEU A 453 23.28 -13.49 6.97
CA LEU A 453 22.07 -14.04 6.37
C LEU A 453 22.44 -14.89 5.15
N GLU A 454 21.70 -15.98 4.92
CA GLU A 454 21.90 -16.87 3.77
C GLU A 454 21.88 -16.08 2.46
N ARG A 455 22.86 -16.36 1.57
CA ARG A 455 23.04 -15.64 0.31
C ARG A 455 21.77 -15.61 -0.54
N ASP A 456 21.12 -16.77 -0.70
CA ASP A 456 19.91 -16.89 -1.51
C ASP A 456 18.76 -16.08 -0.93
N ARG A 457 18.58 -16.09 0.40
CA ARG A 457 17.54 -15.29 1.06
C ARG A 457 17.75 -13.80 0.85
N ARG A 458 19.01 -13.32 0.86
CA ARG A 458 19.34 -11.92 0.56
C ARG A 458 18.94 -11.54 -0.85
N ILE A 459 19.28 -12.39 -1.82
CA ILE A 459 18.93 -12.18 -3.24
C ILE A 459 17.40 -12.14 -3.40
N ASP A 460 16.68 -13.12 -2.84
CA ASP A 460 15.22 -13.19 -2.95
C ASP A 460 14.53 -11.94 -2.38
N LEU A 461 15.01 -11.43 -1.24
CA LEU A 461 14.48 -10.20 -0.62
C LEU A 461 14.80 -8.94 -1.44
N LEU A 462 16.02 -8.84 -2.00
CA LEU A 462 16.38 -7.74 -2.89
C LEU A 462 15.54 -7.75 -4.17
N LEU A 463 15.29 -8.91 -4.77
CA LEU A 463 14.43 -9.04 -5.95
C LEU A 463 12.95 -8.79 -5.64
N ALA A 464 12.48 -9.17 -4.44
CA ALA A 464 11.14 -8.79 -3.97
C ALA A 464 11.01 -7.26 -3.82
N ALA A 465 12.02 -6.59 -3.26
CA ALA A 465 12.05 -5.13 -3.16
C ALA A 465 12.16 -4.43 -4.52
N ALA A 466 12.95 -4.99 -5.44
CA ALA A 466 13.04 -4.47 -6.81
C ALA A 466 11.68 -4.53 -7.50
N ARG A 467 10.98 -5.67 -7.44
CA ARG A 467 9.63 -5.84 -8.02
C ARG A 467 8.58 -4.92 -7.38
N ASP A 468 8.64 -4.72 -6.05
CA ASP A 468 7.79 -3.77 -5.34
C ASP A 468 8.05 -2.33 -5.80
N ALA A 469 9.32 -1.93 -5.88
CA ALA A 469 9.72 -0.60 -6.32
C ALA A 469 9.34 -0.35 -7.79
N SER A 470 9.58 -1.29 -8.71
CA SER A 470 9.11 -1.21 -10.10
C SER A 470 7.59 -1.09 -10.16
N GLY A 471 6.87 -1.79 -9.29
CA GLY A 471 5.41 -1.66 -9.22
C GLY A 471 4.89 -0.33 -8.71
N ARG A 472 5.71 0.37 -7.93
CA ARG A 472 5.45 1.72 -7.46
C ARG A 472 5.98 2.82 -8.40
N LEU A 473 6.55 2.46 -9.54
CA LEU A 473 7.25 3.37 -10.46
C LEU A 473 8.42 4.12 -9.78
N ALA A 474 9.10 3.46 -8.84
CA ALA A 474 10.28 3.99 -8.16
C ALA A 474 11.55 3.45 -8.83
N ASP A 475 11.84 3.94 -10.04
CA ASP A 475 12.80 3.29 -10.95
C ASP A 475 14.25 3.31 -10.45
N GLU A 476 14.68 4.39 -9.80
CA GLU A 476 16.00 4.47 -9.18
C GLU A 476 16.13 3.48 -8.00
N GLU A 477 15.07 3.34 -7.20
CA GLU A 477 15.01 2.40 -6.07
C GLU A 477 15.06 0.95 -6.60
N ALA A 478 14.26 0.63 -7.62
CA ALA A 478 14.23 -0.67 -8.27
C ALA A 478 15.60 -1.04 -8.85
N THR A 479 16.20 -0.13 -9.63
CA THR A 479 17.55 -0.30 -10.19
C THR A 479 18.58 -0.54 -9.10
N GLY A 480 18.53 0.21 -8.00
CA GLY A 480 19.40 0.03 -6.85
C GLY A 480 19.27 -1.36 -6.21
N HIS A 481 18.05 -1.88 -6.07
CA HIS A 481 17.82 -3.23 -5.55
C HIS A 481 18.30 -4.33 -6.50
N TYR A 482 18.03 -4.20 -7.80
CA TYR A 482 18.51 -5.14 -8.82
C TYR A 482 20.05 -5.18 -8.88
N ARG A 483 20.72 -4.03 -8.88
CA ARG A 483 22.19 -3.97 -8.86
C ARG A 483 22.78 -4.62 -7.62
N ARG A 484 22.20 -4.38 -6.43
CA ARG A 484 22.60 -5.08 -5.19
C ARG A 484 22.37 -6.58 -5.29
N ALA A 485 21.23 -7.02 -5.83
CA ALA A 485 20.95 -8.44 -6.04
C ALA A 485 21.99 -9.07 -6.98
N LEU A 486 22.34 -8.38 -8.07
CA LEU A 486 23.35 -8.82 -9.04
C LEU A 486 24.75 -8.88 -8.43
N ALA A 487 25.13 -7.93 -7.56
CA ALA A 487 26.42 -7.93 -6.87
C ALA A 487 26.52 -9.10 -5.87
N VAL A 488 25.47 -9.31 -5.05
CA VAL A 488 25.37 -10.47 -4.13
C VAL A 488 25.40 -11.76 -4.93
N ALA A 489 24.69 -11.82 -6.06
CA ALA A 489 24.66 -12.97 -6.94
C ALA A 489 25.97 -13.15 -7.71
N SER A 490 26.74 -12.12 -8.06
CA SER A 490 28.02 -12.31 -8.79
C SER A 490 29.19 -12.60 -7.85
N GLY A 491 29.05 -12.30 -6.55
CA GLY A 491 30.12 -12.48 -5.55
C GLY A 491 31.09 -11.30 -5.49
N GLU A 492 30.69 -10.15 -6.04
CA GLU A 492 31.50 -8.94 -6.17
C GLU A 492 31.60 -8.12 -4.86
N GLU A 493 30.79 -8.44 -3.83
CA GLU A 493 30.80 -7.76 -2.51
C GLU A 493 32.14 -7.87 -1.74
N GLY A 494 33.06 -8.77 -2.15
CA GLY A 494 34.30 -9.07 -1.43
C GLY A 494 35.49 -8.14 -1.70
N SER A 495 35.37 -7.16 -2.60
CA SER A 495 36.49 -6.30 -3.02
C SER A 495 36.56 -4.93 -2.32
N GLU A 496 35.48 -4.45 -1.70
CA GLU A 496 35.40 -3.09 -1.17
C GLU A 496 35.40 -3.05 0.36
N GLY A 497 36.40 -3.70 0.96
CA GLY A 497 36.68 -3.68 2.39
C GLY A 497 38.00 -3.01 2.70
N GLY A 498 38.21 -1.77 2.23
CA GLY A 498 39.42 -0.98 2.49
C GLY A 498 39.23 0.49 2.12
N GLU A 499 38.83 1.28 3.12
CA GLU A 499 38.96 2.74 3.33
C GLU A 499 39.35 3.67 2.16
N GLY A 500 38.63 4.79 1.98
CA GLY A 500 39.18 5.98 1.33
C GLY A 500 38.17 6.98 0.79
N GLU A 501 38.12 8.15 1.43
CA GLU A 501 37.60 9.45 0.97
C GLU A 501 37.27 9.60 -0.53
N ALA A 502 36.05 10.08 -0.80
CA ALA A 502 35.67 10.64 -2.10
C ALA A 502 36.48 11.90 -2.37
N GLY A 503 37.54 11.76 -3.17
CA GLY A 503 38.31 12.85 -3.75
C GLY A 503 37.91 13.09 -5.21
N GLU A 504 37.35 14.27 -5.45
CA GLU A 504 37.50 15.12 -6.63
C GLU A 504 37.48 14.48 -8.03
N GLU A 505 36.42 14.78 -8.78
CA GLU A 505 36.45 14.90 -10.23
C GLU A 505 37.49 15.95 -10.65
N PRO A 506 38.23 15.71 -11.75
CA PRO A 506 38.69 16.79 -12.59
C PRO A 506 38.00 16.70 -13.96
N GLU A 507 37.25 17.76 -14.27
CA GLU A 507 36.94 18.12 -15.65
C GLU A 507 38.23 18.45 -16.44
N THR A 508 38.09 18.33 -17.76
CA THR A 508 38.78 19.03 -18.86
C THR A 508 39.81 18.27 -19.68
N GLY A 509 39.62 18.31 -21.01
CA GLY A 509 40.69 18.21 -22.00
C GLY A 509 40.31 17.39 -23.24
N GLY A 510 39.83 18.07 -24.28
CA GLY A 510 39.48 17.46 -25.57
C GLY A 510 40.67 16.95 -26.39
N GLY A 511 40.34 16.17 -27.43
CA GLY A 511 41.30 15.65 -28.39
C GLY A 511 40.61 14.90 -29.53
N THR A 512 40.58 15.58 -30.67
CA THR A 512 40.07 15.20 -31.99
C THR A 512 40.66 13.93 -32.61
N GLU A 513 39.84 13.33 -33.49
CA GLU A 513 40.17 12.78 -34.81
C GLU A 513 40.59 11.29 -35.00
N THR A 514 39.75 10.64 -35.82
CA THR A 514 40.06 9.77 -36.98
C THR A 514 40.31 8.26 -36.81
N GLY A 515 39.56 7.49 -37.62
CA GLY A 515 40.17 6.41 -38.41
C GLY A 515 39.60 4.99 -38.24
N SER A 516 38.66 4.63 -39.11
CA SER A 516 38.58 3.36 -39.88
C SER A 516 38.97 2.02 -39.24
N GLY A 517 38.02 1.07 -39.18
CA GLY A 517 38.27 -0.36 -38.89
C GLY A 517 38.93 -1.13 -40.05
N PRO A 518 38.70 -2.44 -40.22
CA PRO A 518 38.51 -3.53 -39.26
C PRO A 518 39.60 -4.64 -39.45
N GLY A 519 39.77 -5.56 -38.49
CA GLY A 519 40.73 -6.66 -38.66
C GLY A 519 40.65 -7.78 -37.62
N ALA A 520 40.14 -8.92 -38.06
CA ALA A 520 40.11 -10.17 -37.32
C ALA A 520 41.51 -10.82 -37.18
N ARG A 521 41.76 -11.48 -36.03
CA ARG A 521 42.29 -12.85 -35.86
C ARG A 521 43.19 -13.00 -34.64
N GLY A 522 43.01 -14.15 -33.97
CA GLY A 522 44.13 -14.97 -33.48
C GLY A 522 44.40 -14.88 -31.98
N GLY A 523 44.09 -15.96 -31.27
CA GLY A 523 44.23 -16.05 -29.82
C GLY A 523 45.63 -16.42 -29.33
N ALA A 524 45.75 -16.50 -28.00
CA ALA A 524 46.73 -17.32 -27.31
C ALA A 524 46.28 -17.53 -25.85
N ALA A 525 46.39 -18.77 -25.42
CA ALA A 525 46.18 -19.24 -24.06
C ALA A 525 47.37 -18.92 -23.14
N GLY A 526 47.12 -18.98 -21.83
CA GLY A 526 48.10 -18.89 -20.73
C GLY A 526 47.62 -17.86 -19.70
N GLU A 527 47.45 -18.12 -18.41
CA GLU A 527 48.01 -19.15 -17.53
C GLU A 527 47.09 -19.28 -16.30
N ALA A 528 46.99 -20.51 -15.78
CA ALA A 528 46.30 -20.82 -14.54
C ALA A 528 47.11 -20.36 -13.32
N ALA A 529 46.43 -19.76 -12.33
CA ALA A 529 46.93 -19.56 -10.97
C ALA A 529 46.23 -20.55 -10.00
N PRO A 530 46.88 -20.97 -8.91
CA PRO A 530 46.81 -22.35 -8.43
C PRO A 530 45.66 -22.64 -7.46
N ALA A 531 45.31 -23.93 -7.43
CA ALA A 531 44.32 -24.55 -6.55
C ALA A 531 44.58 -24.28 -5.05
N GLY A 532 43.61 -23.63 -4.42
CA GLY A 532 43.34 -23.73 -2.99
C GLY A 532 42.21 -24.74 -2.75
N THR A 533 42.54 -25.81 -2.02
CA THR A 533 41.72 -26.83 -1.34
C THR A 533 40.23 -26.99 -1.74
N PRO A 534 39.80 -28.18 -2.22
CA PRO A 534 38.39 -28.45 -2.54
C PRO A 534 37.61 -28.79 -1.26
N GLY A 535 36.74 -27.89 -0.83
CA GLY A 535 35.83 -28.11 0.29
C GLY A 535 34.41 -27.68 -0.05
N ARG A 536 33.57 -28.65 -0.47
CA ARG A 536 32.09 -28.57 -0.58
C ARG A 536 31.52 -27.38 -1.39
N GLY A 537 31.26 -27.59 -2.68
CA GLY A 537 30.47 -26.62 -3.47
C GLY A 537 30.21 -26.92 -4.96
N ALA A 538 30.61 -28.08 -5.50
CA ALA A 538 30.47 -28.37 -6.93
C ALA A 538 29.01 -28.46 -7.43
N ASP A 539 28.07 -28.81 -6.56
CA ASP A 539 26.65 -28.98 -6.93
C ASP A 539 25.86 -27.67 -7.07
N GLY A 540 26.44 -26.51 -6.68
CA GLY A 540 25.74 -25.21 -6.66
C GLY A 540 26.11 -24.23 -7.77
N LEU A 541 27.21 -24.48 -8.51
CA LEU A 541 27.75 -23.53 -9.50
C LEU A 541 26.80 -23.28 -10.69
N PRO A 542 26.11 -24.29 -11.26
CA PRO A 542 25.13 -24.06 -12.33
C PRO A 542 23.90 -23.27 -11.86
N ALA A 543 23.35 -23.59 -10.68
CA ALA A 543 22.19 -22.90 -10.11
C ALA A 543 22.47 -21.42 -9.83
N HIS A 544 23.67 -21.14 -9.32
CA HIS A 544 24.17 -19.80 -9.07
C HIS A 544 24.29 -18.96 -10.35
N ARG A 545 24.92 -19.52 -11.39
CA ARG A 545 25.04 -18.86 -12.71
C ARG A 545 23.68 -18.66 -13.38
N ARG A 546 22.75 -19.62 -13.25
CA ARG A 546 21.36 -19.49 -13.74
C ARG A 546 20.67 -18.29 -13.09
N ARG A 547 20.81 -18.13 -11.78
CA ARG A 547 20.25 -17.00 -11.03
C ARG A 547 20.85 -15.66 -11.46
N VAL A 548 22.15 -15.59 -11.72
CA VAL A 548 22.79 -14.38 -12.30
C VAL A 548 22.19 -14.03 -13.67
N ALA A 549 21.97 -15.03 -14.54
CA ALA A 549 21.37 -14.80 -15.85
C ALA A 549 19.96 -14.20 -15.76
N LEU A 550 19.13 -14.70 -14.83
CA LEU A 550 17.78 -14.17 -14.58
C LEU A 550 17.81 -12.73 -14.05
N ILE A 551 18.71 -12.41 -13.12
CA ILE A 551 18.85 -11.04 -12.59
C ILE A 551 19.31 -10.08 -13.70
N CYS A 552 20.25 -10.50 -14.55
CA CYS A 552 20.67 -9.71 -15.72
C CYS A 552 19.51 -9.49 -16.70
N LEU A 553 18.66 -10.49 -16.91
CA LEU A 553 17.49 -10.39 -17.77
C LEU A 553 16.49 -9.36 -17.22
N ASP A 554 16.12 -9.47 -15.94
CA ASP A 554 15.15 -8.60 -15.29
C ASP A 554 15.67 -7.14 -15.17
N LEU A 555 16.93 -6.94 -14.77
CA LEU A 555 17.53 -5.60 -14.68
C LEU A 555 17.73 -4.98 -16.07
N GLY A 556 18.15 -5.78 -17.05
CA GLY A 556 18.30 -5.33 -18.43
C GLY A 556 16.99 -4.85 -19.03
N GLU A 557 15.89 -5.57 -18.75
CA GLU A 557 14.53 -5.15 -19.08
C GLU A 557 14.13 -3.85 -18.37
N HIS A 558 14.36 -3.74 -17.06
CA HIS A 558 14.02 -2.54 -16.29
C HIS A 558 14.75 -1.28 -16.82
N LEU A 559 16.06 -1.37 -17.04
CA LEU A 559 16.90 -0.25 -17.50
C LEU A 559 16.54 0.22 -18.92
N ARG A 560 16.03 -0.64 -19.79
CA ARG A 560 15.56 -0.23 -21.12
C ARG A 560 14.36 0.71 -21.06
N HIS A 561 13.46 0.49 -20.10
CA HIS A 561 12.23 1.27 -19.99
C HIS A 561 12.41 2.57 -19.21
N THR A 562 13.42 2.65 -18.33
CA THR A 562 13.48 3.66 -17.27
C THR A 562 14.87 4.28 -17.06
N GLY A 563 15.92 3.78 -17.71
CA GLY A 563 17.31 4.07 -17.36
C GLY A 563 18.27 4.12 -18.56
N ASP A 564 19.52 3.69 -18.34
CA ASP A 564 20.58 3.68 -19.36
C ASP A 564 20.35 2.50 -20.33
N PRO A 565 19.88 2.75 -21.57
CA PRO A 565 19.57 1.67 -22.51
C PRO A 565 20.83 0.90 -22.92
N ALA A 566 22.02 1.52 -22.90
CA ALA A 566 23.26 0.85 -23.26
C ALA A 566 23.74 -0.09 -22.14
N GLU A 567 23.50 0.25 -20.87
CA GLU A 567 23.70 -0.69 -19.76
C GLU A 567 22.71 -1.86 -19.84
N GLY A 568 21.44 -1.57 -20.11
CA GLY A 568 20.41 -2.60 -20.29
C GLY A 568 20.77 -3.61 -21.38
N GLU A 569 21.26 -3.11 -22.52
CA GLU A 569 21.76 -3.91 -23.65
C GLU A 569 22.92 -4.84 -23.23
N ARG A 570 23.95 -4.34 -22.53
CA ARG A 570 25.07 -5.18 -22.05
C ARG A 570 24.62 -6.29 -21.10
N LEU A 571 23.63 -6.02 -20.25
CA LEU A 571 23.09 -7.01 -19.32
C LEU A 571 22.29 -8.10 -20.02
N LEU A 572 21.50 -7.74 -21.05
CA LEU A 572 20.79 -8.70 -21.88
C LEU A 572 21.76 -9.60 -22.66
N ASP A 573 22.83 -9.04 -23.23
CA ASP A 573 23.88 -9.83 -23.88
C ASP A 573 24.57 -10.80 -22.91
N ARG A 574 24.83 -10.35 -21.67
CA ARG A 574 25.34 -11.21 -20.60
C ARG A 574 24.36 -12.33 -20.27
N ALA A 575 23.06 -12.08 -20.26
CA ALA A 575 22.04 -13.11 -20.03
C ALA A 575 22.02 -14.15 -21.16
N VAL A 576 22.13 -13.72 -22.43
CA VAL A 576 22.23 -14.62 -23.61
C VAL A 576 23.47 -15.52 -23.52
N ALA A 577 24.62 -14.92 -23.20
CA ALA A 577 25.88 -15.67 -23.07
C ALA A 577 25.80 -16.70 -21.94
N LEU A 578 25.29 -16.31 -20.76
CA LEU A 578 25.13 -17.22 -19.62
C LEU A 578 24.14 -18.35 -19.92
N ALA A 579 23.03 -18.06 -20.61
CA ALA A 579 22.04 -19.07 -20.98
C ALA A 579 22.63 -20.11 -21.95
N ARG A 580 23.39 -19.68 -22.96
CA ARG A 580 24.09 -20.58 -23.88
C ARG A 580 25.17 -21.41 -23.19
N ASP A 581 25.95 -20.80 -22.31
CA ASP A 581 27.02 -21.47 -21.56
C ASP A 581 26.49 -22.57 -20.63
N LEU A 582 25.34 -22.33 -20.00
CA LEU A 582 24.71 -23.28 -19.09
C LEU A 582 24.01 -24.43 -19.81
N ASP A 583 23.74 -24.27 -21.10
CA ASP A 583 22.99 -25.23 -21.93
C ASP A 583 21.64 -25.65 -21.32
N ASP A 584 21.01 -24.74 -20.55
CA ASP A 584 19.70 -24.94 -19.91
C ASP A 584 18.58 -24.58 -20.91
N PRO A 585 17.81 -25.55 -21.42
CA PRO A 585 16.77 -25.30 -22.42
C PRO A 585 15.69 -24.31 -21.94
N GLU A 586 15.35 -24.35 -20.64
CA GLU A 586 14.31 -23.49 -20.07
C GLU A 586 14.80 -22.03 -20.00
N LEU A 587 16.04 -21.84 -19.52
CA LEU A 587 16.65 -20.51 -19.44
C LEU A 587 16.87 -19.90 -20.83
N VAL A 588 17.40 -20.67 -21.79
CA VAL A 588 17.59 -20.19 -23.16
C VAL A 588 16.27 -19.74 -23.77
N ALA A 589 15.20 -20.51 -23.56
CA ALA A 589 13.90 -20.17 -24.09
C ALA A 589 13.25 -18.97 -23.37
N ARG A 590 13.43 -18.82 -22.05
CA ARG A 590 13.00 -17.62 -21.30
C ARG A 590 13.69 -16.35 -21.81
N VAL A 591 15.01 -16.39 -22.03
CA VAL A 591 15.76 -15.25 -22.61
C VAL A 591 15.28 -14.96 -24.03
N ALA A 592 15.12 -15.98 -24.89
CA ALA A 592 14.67 -15.79 -26.26
C ALA A 592 13.27 -15.15 -26.37
N ILE A 593 12.31 -15.61 -25.55
CA ILE A 593 10.97 -15.03 -25.49
C ILE A 593 11.01 -13.59 -24.99
N THR A 594 11.80 -13.30 -23.95
CA THR A 594 11.91 -11.94 -23.38
C THR A 594 12.43 -10.97 -24.42
N LEU A 595 13.51 -11.34 -25.13
CA LEU A 595 14.06 -10.51 -26.21
C LEU A 595 13.06 -10.33 -27.37
N TYR A 596 12.30 -11.37 -27.72
CA TYR A 596 11.29 -11.30 -28.77
C TYR A 596 10.17 -10.30 -28.45
N ARG A 597 9.70 -10.28 -27.20
CA ARG A 597 8.63 -9.37 -26.76
C ARG A 597 9.03 -7.90 -26.79
N GLN A 598 10.31 -7.59 -26.61
CA GLN A 598 10.79 -6.21 -26.55
C GLN A 598 11.04 -5.55 -27.92
N GLY A 599 10.80 -6.27 -29.02
CA GLY A 599 11.07 -5.77 -30.37
C GLY A 599 12.57 -5.79 -30.70
N ALA A 600 12.89 -6.05 -31.96
CA ALA A 600 14.27 -6.31 -32.40
C ALA A 600 15.23 -5.19 -31.99
N PHE A 601 16.22 -5.60 -31.18
CA PHE A 601 17.51 -4.97 -30.94
C PHE A 601 18.17 -4.51 -32.25
N GLY A 602 19.33 -3.84 -32.18
CA GLY A 602 20.23 -3.64 -33.32
C GLY A 602 20.75 -4.93 -34.02
N GLY A 603 20.12 -6.08 -33.78
CA GLY A 603 20.25 -7.32 -34.53
C GLY A 603 19.14 -7.46 -35.57
N SER A 604 19.51 -7.93 -36.75
CA SER A 604 18.55 -8.27 -37.81
C SER A 604 17.46 -9.22 -37.29
N GLU A 605 16.24 -9.12 -37.82
CA GLU A 605 15.16 -10.12 -37.66
C GLU A 605 15.68 -11.57 -37.78
N ALA A 606 16.71 -11.77 -38.61
CA ALA A 606 17.44 -13.02 -38.76
C ALA A 606 18.07 -13.55 -37.45
N PHE A 607 18.61 -12.69 -36.58
CA PHE A 607 19.15 -13.10 -35.28
C PHE A 607 18.04 -13.62 -34.36
N MET A 608 16.92 -12.89 -34.27
CA MET A 608 15.80 -13.28 -33.41
C MET A 608 15.20 -14.62 -33.86
N VAL A 609 14.98 -14.80 -35.16
CA VAL A 609 14.52 -16.08 -35.72
C VAL A 609 15.53 -17.19 -35.42
N ALA A 610 16.82 -16.95 -35.63
CA ALA A 610 17.85 -17.96 -35.35
C ALA A 610 17.90 -18.35 -33.87
N PHE A 611 17.78 -17.39 -32.95
CA PHE A 611 17.83 -17.64 -31.51
C PHE A 611 16.56 -18.32 -31.00
N LEU A 612 15.37 -17.94 -31.50
CA LEU A 612 14.12 -18.64 -31.21
C LEU A 612 14.15 -20.08 -31.76
N SER A 613 14.70 -20.31 -32.95
CA SER A 613 14.89 -21.66 -33.52
C SER A 613 15.87 -22.49 -32.70
N GLU A 614 16.96 -21.89 -32.20
CA GLU A 614 17.91 -22.53 -31.28
C GLU A 614 17.21 -22.96 -29.99
N ALA A 615 16.49 -22.05 -29.34
CA ALA A 615 15.72 -22.32 -28.13
C ALA A 615 14.68 -23.42 -28.36
N HIS A 616 13.92 -23.34 -29.47
CA HIS A 616 12.87 -24.30 -29.80
C HIS A 616 13.43 -25.71 -29.95
N ARG A 617 14.55 -25.86 -30.65
CA ARG A 617 15.23 -27.15 -30.83
C ARG A 617 15.70 -27.73 -29.50
N LYS A 618 16.27 -26.91 -28.61
CA LYS A 618 16.72 -27.34 -27.27
C LYS A 618 15.56 -27.82 -26.40
N VAL A 619 14.42 -27.14 -26.44
CA VAL A 619 13.24 -27.48 -25.63
C VAL A 619 12.47 -28.70 -26.18
N THR A 620 12.35 -28.82 -27.50
CA THR A 620 11.50 -29.86 -28.13
C THR A 620 12.27 -31.09 -28.65
N GLY A 621 13.58 -30.97 -28.84
CA GLY A 621 14.41 -32.01 -29.46
C GLY A 621 14.13 -32.24 -30.96
N LYS A 622 13.35 -31.38 -31.61
CA LYS A 622 12.98 -31.50 -33.04
C LYS A 622 13.86 -30.61 -33.93
N ASP A 623 14.44 -31.21 -34.97
CA ASP A 623 15.16 -30.51 -36.05
C ASP A 623 14.25 -30.19 -37.25
N GLY A 624 14.60 -29.19 -38.07
CA GLY A 624 13.95 -28.92 -39.37
C GLY A 624 12.85 -27.86 -39.39
N GLN A 625 12.84 -26.88 -38.47
CA GLN A 625 11.90 -25.76 -38.48
C GLN A 625 12.41 -24.52 -39.26
N ASP A 626 13.33 -24.75 -40.21
CA ASP A 626 13.86 -23.72 -41.10
C ASP A 626 12.76 -23.25 -42.05
N GLY A 627 11.94 -22.30 -41.60
CA GLY A 627 10.79 -21.77 -42.34
C GLY A 627 9.63 -21.27 -41.47
N LEU A 628 9.63 -21.55 -40.16
CA LEU A 628 8.63 -20.96 -39.26
C LEU A 628 8.93 -19.48 -38.97
N SER A 629 7.85 -18.70 -38.78
CA SER A 629 7.97 -17.31 -38.35
C SER A 629 8.43 -17.20 -36.89
N ALA A 630 9.02 -16.06 -36.52
CA ALA A 630 9.38 -15.76 -35.14
C ALA A 630 8.18 -15.91 -34.18
N ASP A 631 7.01 -15.40 -34.58
CA ASP A 631 5.75 -15.54 -33.83
C ASP A 631 5.39 -17.01 -33.54
N ARG A 632 5.54 -17.88 -34.54
CA ARG A 632 5.18 -19.29 -34.38
C ARG A 632 6.15 -20.00 -33.45
N LEU A 633 7.46 -19.73 -33.60
CA LEU A 633 8.49 -20.26 -32.71
C LEU A 633 8.29 -19.80 -31.27
N ALA A 634 8.01 -18.51 -31.05
CA ALA A 634 7.75 -17.96 -29.72
C ALA A 634 6.49 -18.59 -29.08
N GLN A 635 5.42 -18.82 -29.85
CA GLN A 635 4.22 -19.50 -29.37
C GLN A 635 4.48 -20.96 -28.98
N GLU A 636 5.17 -21.73 -29.83
CA GLU A 636 5.51 -23.12 -29.53
C GLU A 636 6.41 -23.19 -28.30
N LEU A 637 7.41 -22.32 -28.20
CA LEU A 637 8.27 -22.22 -27.02
C LEU A 637 7.48 -21.92 -25.74
N ALA A 638 6.61 -20.91 -25.76
CA ALA A 638 5.80 -20.56 -24.59
C ALA A 638 4.92 -21.73 -24.11
N ILE A 639 4.36 -22.53 -25.03
CA ILE A 639 3.59 -23.73 -24.68
C ILE A 639 4.46 -24.77 -23.96
N HIS A 640 5.62 -25.09 -24.54
CA HIS A 640 6.49 -26.14 -23.98
C HIS A 640 7.08 -25.73 -22.64
N ILE A 641 7.56 -24.49 -22.48
CA ILE A 641 8.07 -24.00 -21.19
C ILE A 641 6.95 -23.95 -20.15
N MET A 642 5.75 -23.49 -20.52
CA MET A 642 4.59 -23.50 -19.61
C MET A 642 4.27 -24.92 -19.12
N ALA A 643 4.33 -25.92 -20.01
CA ALA A 643 4.13 -27.32 -19.63
C ALA A 643 5.23 -27.81 -18.67
N LEU A 644 6.50 -27.51 -18.98
CA LEU A 644 7.63 -27.85 -18.10
C LEU A 644 7.53 -27.19 -16.73
N ALA A 645 7.18 -25.90 -16.67
CA ALA A 645 7.03 -25.15 -15.43
C ALA A 645 5.88 -25.68 -14.55
N ARG A 646 4.77 -26.13 -15.17
CA ARG A 646 3.67 -26.80 -14.44
C ARG A 646 4.11 -28.10 -13.78
N ASP A 647 4.97 -28.87 -14.44
CA ASP A 647 5.46 -30.14 -13.93
C ASP A 647 6.58 -29.95 -12.88
N GLY A 648 7.42 -28.93 -13.07
CA GLY A 648 8.56 -28.60 -12.19
C GLY A 648 8.21 -27.90 -10.89
N SER A 649 6.96 -27.42 -10.71
CA SER A 649 6.53 -26.59 -9.57
C SER A 649 7.34 -25.28 -9.40
N ASP A 650 7.83 -24.70 -10.50
CA ASP A 650 8.46 -23.38 -10.51
C ASP A 650 7.41 -22.31 -10.83
N ASP A 651 6.92 -21.63 -9.80
CA ASP A 651 5.86 -20.63 -9.93
C ASP A 651 6.32 -19.36 -10.64
N GLU A 652 7.61 -19.04 -10.61
CA GLU A 652 8.18 -17.88 -11.30
C GLU A 652 8.28 -18.15 -12.80
N ALA A 653 8.82 -19.32 -13.18
CA ALA A 653 8.84 -19.77 -14.56
C ALA A 653 7.42 -19.92 -15.12
N LEU A 654 6.47 -20.41 -14.30
CA LEU A 654 5.08 -20.52 -14.72
C LEU A 654 4.43 -19.15 -14.90
N ALA A 655 4.67 -18.18 -14.00
CA ALA A 655 4.15 -16.82 -14.13
C ALA A 655 4.62 -16.15 -15.43
N PHE A 656 5.93 -16.23 -15.71
CA PHE A 656 6.52 -15.75 -16.96
C PHE A 656 5.86 -16.42 -18.17
N SER A 657 5.76 -17.75 -18.16
CA SER A 657 5.26 -18.54 -19.30
C SER A 657 3.78 -18.31 -19.56
N LEU A 658 2.96 -18.14 -18.52
CA LEU A 658 1.53 -17.82 -18.65
C LEU A 658 1.33 -16.46 -19.32
N TRP A 659 2.09 -15.45 -18.91
CA TRP A 659 2.04 -14.14 -19.55
C TRP A 659 2.57 -14.23 -20.99
N ALA A 660 3.76 -14.79 -21.21
CA ALA A 660 4.30 -14.99 -22.56
C ALA A 660 3.30 -15.70 -23.50
N ARG A 661 2.61 -16.74 -23.00
CA ARG A 661 1.56 -17.43 -23.76
C ARG A 661 0.39 -16.50 -24.05
N HIS A 662 -0.15 -15.84 -23.04
CA HIS A 662 -1.28 -14.91 -23.18
C HIS A 662 -0.98 -13.79 -24.21
N ASP A 663 0.22 -13.23 -24.19
CA ASP A 663 0.69 -12.22 -25.15
C ASP A 663 0.73 -12.78 -26.57
N SER A 664 1.38 -13.93 -26.72
CA SER A 664 1.63 -14.55 -28.02
C SER A 664 0.36 -15.03 -28.74
N VAL A 665 -0.69 -15.37 -27.98
CA VAL A 665 -1.97 -15.81 -28.56
C VAL A 665 -2.94 -14.67 -28.81
N TRP A 666 -2.68 -13.47 -28.31
CA TRP A 666 -3.61 -12.34 -28.43
C TRP A 666 -4.11 -12.18 -29.86
N GLY A 667 -5.43 -12.01 -30.01
CA GLY A 667 -6.10 -11.89 -31.31
C GLY A 667 -7.45 -12.61 -31.33
N LEU A 668 -8.28 -12.24 -32.29
CA LEU A 668 -9.61 -12.81 -32.48
C LEU A 668 -9.58 -14.35 -32.55
N GLY A 669 -10.58 -14.99 -31.93
CA GLY A 669 -10.70 -16.44 -31.88
C GLY A 669 -9.91 -17.13 -30.77
N SER A 670 -9.04 -16.42 -30.04
CA SER A 670 -8.26 -17.01 -28.92
C SER A 670 -8.81 -16.66 -27.52
N ALA A 671 -9.92 -15.92 -27.42
CA ALA A 671 -10.48 -15.47 -26.15
C ALA A 671 -10.74 -16.62 -25.15
N VAL A 672 -11.23 -17.78 -25.60
CA VAL A 672 -11.46 -18.94 -24.72
C VAL A 672 -10.16 -19.43 -24.07
N GLU A 673 -9.07 -19.50 -24.84
CA GLU A 673 -7.76 -19.88 -24.31
C GLU A 673 -7.25 -18.83 -23.32
N ARG A 674 -7.35 -17.54 -23.67
CA ARG A 674 -6.91 -16.43 -22.80
C ARG A 674 -7.70 -16.36 -21.49
N LEU A 675 -8.96 -16.79 -21.49
CA LEU A 675 -9.77 -16.85 -20.26
C LEU A 675 -9.17 -17.86 -19.27
N GLY A 676 -8.74 -19.03 -19.77
CA GLY A 676 -8.05 -20.04 -18.97
C GLY A 676 -6.70 -19.56 -18.47
N LEU A 677 -5.92 -18.86 -19.31
CA LEU A 677 -4.62 -18.30 -18.93
C LEU A 677 -4.75 -17.24 -17.83
N THR A 678 -5.69 -16.29 -17.97
CA THR A 678 -5.92 -15.25 -16.96
C THR A 678 -6.41 -15.83 -15.62
N ASP A 679 -7.23 -16.89 -15.63
CA ASP A 679 -7.63 -17.60 -14.40
C ASP A 679 -6.43 -18.22 -13.69
N GLU A 680 -5.56 -18.91 -14.44
CA GLU A 680 -4.35 -19.51 -13.87
C GLU A 680 -3.39 -18.44 -13.38
N MET A 681 -3.18 -17.36 -14.14
CA MET A 681 -2.36 -16.22 -13.73
C MET A 681 -2.82 -15.63 -12.40
N ALA A 682 -4.13 -15.45 -12.21
CA ALA A 682 -4.69 -14.95 -10.95
C ALA A 682 -4.48 -15.93 -9.79
N VAL A 683 -4.50 -17.25 -10.04
CA VAL A 683 -4.18 -18.27 -9.03
C VAL A 683 -2.70 -18.24 -8.67
N VAL A 684 -1.82 -18.13 -9.67
CA VAL A 684 -0.37 -18.03 -9.46
C VAL A 684 -0.02 -16.75 -8.71
N GLY A 685 -0.62 -15.62 -9.08
CA GLY A 685 -0.46 -14.35 -8.36
C GLY A 685 -0.80 -14.48 -6.87
N ARG A 686 -1.98 -15.04 -6.55
CA ARG A 686 -2.42 -15.24 -5.15
C ARG A 686 -1.49 -16.10 -4.32
N ARG A 687 -1.04 -17.24 -4.86
CA ARG A 687 -0.17 -18.16 -4.11
C ARG A 687 1.25 -17.63 -3.95
N THR A 688 1.71 -16.79 -4.88
CA THR A 688 3.04 -16.13 -4.84
C THR A 688 3.01 -14.75 -4.18
N GLN A 689 1.84 -14.30 -3.70
CA GLN A 689 1.60 -12.93 -3.21
C GLN A 689 2.03 -11.85 -4.22
N ASN A 690 1.95 -12.16 -5.52
CA ASN A 690 2.26 -11.22 -6.59
C ASN A 690 1.00 -10.45 -7.00
N LEU A 691 0.73 -9.37 -6.26
CA LEU A 691 -0.43 -8.50 -6.49
C LEU A 691 -0.44 -7.87 -7.88
N ASP A 692 0.75 -7.62 -8.48
CA ASP A 692 0.83 -7.12 -9.85
C ASP A 692 0.18 -8.07 -10.85
N MET A 693 0.60 -9.34 -10.79
CA MET A 693 0.12 -10.39 -11.66
C MET A 693 -1.38 -10.61 -11.47
N GLU A 694 -1.87 -10.54 -10.24
CA GLU A 694 -3.31 -10.63 -9.96
C GLU A 694 -4.10 -9.50 -10.60
N LEU A 695 -3.63 -8.25 -10.49
CA LEU A 695 -4.30 -7.08 -11.05
C LEU A 695 -4.23 -7.08 -12.58
N HIS A 696 -3.09 -7.44 -13.18
CA HIS A 696 -2.94 -7.64 -14.62
C HIS A 696 -3.88 -8.73 -15.15
N ALA A 697 -3.93 -9.89 -14.48
CA ALA A 697 -4.84 -10.97 -14.84
C ALA A 697 -6.30 -10.52 -14.72
N ALA A 698 -6.64 -9.74 -13.69
CA ALA A 698 -7.99 -9.22 -13.50
C ALA A 698 -8.40 -8.21 -14.59
N SER A 699 -7.47 -7.35 -15.04
CA SER A 699 -7.67 -6.43 -16.16
C SER A 699 -7.86 -7.22 -17.48
N MET A 700 -6.92 -8.08 -17.85
CA MET A 700 -7.02 -8.86 -19.10
C MET A 700 -8.23 -9.81 -19.14
N ARG A 701 -8.70 -10.27 -17.98
CA ARG A 701 -9.89 -11.11 -17.88
C ARG A 701 -11.17 -10.37 -18.29
N TRP A 702 -11.38 -9.11 -17.89
CA TRP A 702 -12.59 -8.40 -18.30
C TRP A 702 -12.62 -8.21 -19.82
N VAL A 703 -11.47 -7.92 -20.44
CA VAL A 703 -11.36 -7.78 -21.89
C VAL A 703 -11.75 -9.08 -22.60
N THR A 704 -11.26 -10.21 -22.06
CA THR A 704 -11.56 -11.53 -22.61
C THR A 704 -13.04 -11.91 -22.49
N LEU A 705 -13.69 -11.58 -21.37
CA LEU A 705 -15.13 -11.77 -21.18
C LEU A 705 -15.95 -10.91 -22.15
N LEU A 706 -15.51 -9.67 -22.39
CA LEU A 706 -16.14 -8.79 -23.39
C LEU A 706 -16.01 -9.38 -24.79
N GLU A 707 -14.82 -9.88 -25.17
CA GLU A 707 -14.61 -10.52 -26.48
C GLU A 707 -15.54 -11.72 -26.71
N LEU A 708 -15.85 -12.47 -25.66
CA LEU A 708 -16.78 -13.61 -25.68
C LEU A 708 -18.27 -13.20 -25.63
N GLY A 709 -18.59 -11.91 -25.52
CA GLY A 709 -19.97 -11.45 -25.36
C GLY A 709 -20.60 -11.80 -24.01
N ASP A 710 -19.78 -12.04 -22.97
CA ASP A 710 -20.24 -12.39 -21.62
C ASP A 710 -20.48 -11.12 -20.77
N PRO A 711 -21.72 -10.88 -20.27
CA PRO A 711 -22.04 -9.70 -19.45
C PRO A 711 -21.28 -9.64 -18.12
N ALA A 712 -20.67 -10.74 -17.65
CA ALA A 712 -19.84 -10.75 -16.44
C ALA A 712 -18.60 -9.83 -16.53
N PHE A 713 -18.22 -9.38 -17.74
CA PHE A 713 -17.10 -8.47 -17.95
C PHE A 713 -17.20 -7.21 -17.08
N ILE A 714 -18.40 -6.66 -16.89
CA ILE A 714 -18.59 -5.40 -16.15
C ILE A 714 -18.30 -5.56 -14.65
N ASP A 715 -18.66 -6.71 -14.07
CA ASP A 715 -18.41 -7.01 -12.67
C ASP A 715 -16.94 -7.34 -12.44
N GLN A 716 -16.31 -8.01 -13.41
CA GLN A 716 -14.87 -8.24 -13.42
C GLN A 716 -14.09 -6.90 -13.51
N PHE A 717 -14.47 -6.00 -14.42
CA PHE A 717 -13.89 -4.65 -14.54
C PHE A 717 -14.01 -3.87 -13.22
N ARG A 718 -15.20 -3.83 -12.61
CA ARG A 718 -15.41 -3.19 -11.30
C ARG A 718 -14.60 -3.85 -10.18
N THR A 719 -14.31 -5.14 -10.30
CA THR A 719 -13.47 -5.86 -9.33
C THR A 719 -12.01 -5.47 -9.49
N PHE A 720 -11.53 -5.38 -10.72
CA PHE A 720 -10.19 -4.87 -11.05
C PHE A 720 -10.00 -3.43 -10.51
N VAL A 721 -10.87 -2.49 -10.87
CA VAL A 721 -10.75 -1.08 -10.44
C VAL A 721 -10.68 -0.98 -8.92
N ARG A 722 -11.61 -1.62 -8.19
CA ARG A 722 -11.61 -1.59 -6.72
C ARG A 722 -10.40 -2.26 -6.08
N ALA A 723 -9.78 -3.23 -6.75
CA ALA A 723 -8.58 -3.89 -6.25
C ALA A 723 -7.34 -3.02 -6.51
N ALA A 724 -7.27 -2.39 -7.69
CA ALA A 724 -6.19 -1.48 -8.06
C ALA A 724 -6.21 -0.17 -7.24
N GLU A 725 -7.38 0.41 -6.97
CA GLU A 725 -7.50 1.58 -6.08
C GLU A 725 -7.04 1.27 -4.64
N ARG A 726 -7.29 0.05 -4.16
CA ARG A 726 -6.89 -0.39 -2.81
C ARG A 726 -5.41 -0.73 -2.70
N SER A 727 -4.75 -1.06 -3.81
CA SER A 727 -3.33 -1.41 -3.79
C SER A 727 -2.42 -0.19 -3.71
N GLU A 728 -2.94 1.02 -4.01
CA GLU A 728 -2.18 2.26 -4.09
C GLU A 728 -0.95 2.16 -5.03
N LEU A 729 -0.97 1.23 -5.99
CA LEU A 729 0.09 1.04 -6.97
C LEU A 729 -0.08 2.05 -8.12
N PRO A 730 0.80 3.06 -8.27
CA PRO A 730 0.67 4.11 -9.27
C PRO A 730 0.57 3.60 -10.71
N ARG A 731 1.26 2.51 -11.07
CA ARG A 731 1.26 1.98 -12.44
C ARG A 731 -0.13 1.58 -12.97
N PHE A 732 -1.08 1.24 -12.08
CA PHE A 732 -2.44 0.87 -12.50
C PHE A 732 -3.37 2.07 -12.63
N ALA A 733 -2.97 3.26 -12.20
CA ALA A 733 -3.79 4.46 -12.36
C ALA A 733 -4.07 4.75 -13.85
N VAL A 734 -3.05 4.59 -14.71
CA VAL A 734 -3.17 4.70 -16.16
C VAL A 734 -4.13 3.66 -16.73
N SER A 735 -4.00 2.39 -16.33
CA SER A 735 -4.92 1.32 -16.76
C SER A 735 -6.36 1.58 -16.32
N ILE A 736 -6.58 2.06 -15.09
CA ILE A 736 -7.92 2.44 -14.60
C ILE A 736 -8.50 3.55 -15.46
N ALA A 737 -7.73 4.59 -15.78
CA ALA A 737 -8.17 5.71 -16.61
C ALA A 737 -8.56 5.26 -18.03
N ILE A 738 -7.71 4.46 -18.67
CA ILE A 738 -7.95 3.89 -20.00
C ILE A 738 -9.18 2.99 -19.99
N ASP A 739 -9.24 1.99 -19.12
CA ASP A 739 -10.32 1.01 -19.05
C ASP A 739 -11.65 1.71 -18.69
N SER A 740 -11.64 2.68 -17.78
CA SER A 740 -12.85 3.45 -17.44
C SER A 740 -13.37 4.27 -18.61
N SER A 741 -12.46 4.88 -19.39
CA SER A 741 -12.82 5.61 -20.61
C SER A 741 -13.44 4.71 -21.67
N LEU A 742 -12.88 3.52 -21.86
CA LEU A 742 -13.38 2.51 -22.80
C LEU A 742 -14.77 2.02 -22.42
N ILE A 743 -14.96 1.60 -21.16
CA ILE A 743 -16.24 1.08 -20.67
C ILE A 743 -17.31 2.17 -20.69
N ALA A 744 -16.96 3.40 -20.32
CA ALA A 744 -17.88 4.54 -20.42
C ALA A 744 -18.26 4.83 -21.89
N SER A 745 -17.29 4.81 -22.82
CA SER A 745 -17.55 5.01 -24.26
C SER A 745 -18.43 3.88 -24.83
N LEU A 746 -18.16 2.64 -24.47
CA LEU A 746 -18.95 1.46 -24.85
C LEU A 746 -20.41 1.60 -24.39
N GLN A 747 -20.63 2.12 -23.19
CA GLN A 747 -21.95 2.35 -22.61
C GLN A 747 -22.60 3.66 -23.06
N GLY A 748 -21.99 4.42 -23.99
CA GLY A 748 -22.50 5.71 -24.46
C GLY A 748 -22.41 6.85 -23.43
N ARG A 749 -21.68 6.65 -22.32
CA ARG A 749 -21.44 7.65 -21.26
C ARG A 749 -20.23 8.51 -21.63
N PHE A 750 -20.29 9.21 -22.76
CA PHE A 750 -19.14 9.92 -23.35
C PHE A 750 -18.59 11.05 -22.48
N GLY A 751 -19.40 11.67 -21.63
CA GLY A 751 -18.95 12.68 -20.66
C GLY A 751 -17.99 12.08 -19.64
N GLU A 752 -18.39 10.98 -19.00
CA GLU A 752 -17.54 10.22 -18.06
C GLU A 752 -16.29 9.68 -18.76
N ALA A 753 -16.41 9.21 -20.00
CA ALA A 753 -15.25 8.75 -20.77
C ALA A 753 -14.21 9.86 -20.99
N ALA A 754 -14.67 11.09 -21.25
CA ALA A 754 -13.80 12.25 -21.38
C ALA A 754 -13.26 12.76 -20.02
N GLU A 755 -13.92 12.45 -18.91
CA GLU A 755 -13.43 12.75 -17.55
C GLU A 755 -12.33 11.79 -17.11
N ALA A 756 -12.50 10.50 -17.39
CA ALA A 756 -11.51 9.49 -17.07
C ALA A 756 -10.14 9.77 -17.71
N LEU A 757 -10.09 10.44 -18.87
CA LEU A 757 -8.85 10.83 -19.56
C LEU A 757 -8.38 12.26 -19.28
N ARG A 758 -9.08 13.01 -18.42
CA ARG A 758 -8.79 14.42 -18.12
C ARG A 758 -7.75 14.60 -16.99
N ASP A 759 -7.45 13.53 -16.25
CA ASP A 759 -6.63 13.55 -15.04
C ASP A 759 -5.12 13.72 -15.32
N GLU A 760 -4.37 14.28 -14.37
CA GLU A 760 -2.89 14.47 -14.41
C GLU A 760 -2.10 13.15 -14.49
N VAL A 761 -2.80 12.00 -14.43
CA VAL A 761 -2.29 10.62 -14.47
C VAL A 761 -1.65 10.23 -15.81
N LEU A 762 -2.02 10.92 -16.89
CA LEU A 762 -1.36 10.83 -18.20
C LEU A 762 -0.69 12.17 -18.47
N GLY A 763 0.45 12.41 -17.82
CA GLY A 763 1.20 13.65 -17.93
C GLY A 763 1.79 13.84 -19.34
N PRO A 764 2.26 15.05 -19.69
CA PRO A 764 2.99 15.26 -20.93
C PRO A 764 4.27 14.40 -21.03
N GLU A 765 4.84 13.97 -19.90
CA GLU A 765 5.97 13.03 -19.85
C GLU A 765 5.56 11.59 -20.27
N ASP A 766 4.30 11.19 -20.09
CA ASP A 766 3.79 9.88 -20.56
C ASP A 766 3.58 9.85 -22.09
N GLU A 767 3.50 11.01 -22.76
CA GLU A 767 3.51 11.07 -24.23
C GLU A 767 4.86 10.66 -24.83
N GLU A 768 5.93 10.68 -24.03
CA GLU A 768 7.27 10.22 -24.41
C GLU A 768 7.45 8.71 -24.23
N HIS A 769 6.53 8.03 -23.52
CA HIS A 769 6.60 6.59 -23.26
C HIS A 769 6.39 5.77 -24.54
N GLU A 770 7.43 5.01 -24.92
CA GLU A 770 7.58 4.42 -26.24
C GLU A 770 6.51 3.37 -26.61
N ALA A 771 5.91 2.70 -25.63
CA ALA A 771 4.94 1.61 -25.85
C ALA A 771 3.46 2.03 -25.82
N PHE A 772 3.09 3.08 -25.05
CA PHE A 772 1.69 3.45 -24.82
C PHE A 772 1.37 4.94 -24.96
N GLY A 773 2.36 5.82 -25.23
CA GLY A 773 2.12 7.27 -25.37
C GLY A 773 1.12 7.62 -26.48
N PHE A 774 0.97 6.77 -27.49
CA PHE A 774 -0.02 6.95 -28.55
C PHE A 774 -1.46 6.60 -28.12
N MET A 775 -1.65 5.87 -27.02
CA MET A 775 -2.94 5.27 -26.64
C MET A 775 -4.00 6.33 -26.34
N ARG A 776 -3.58 7.44 -25.71
CA ARG A 776 -4.47 8.59 -25.46
C ARG A 776 -5.05 9.16 -26.74
N SER A 777 -4.23 9.29 -27.78
CA SER A 777 -4.68 9.73 -29.11
C SER A 777 -5.63 8.70 -29.74
N HIS A 778 -5.34 7.41 -29.59
CA HIS A 778 -6.23 6.35 -30.08
C HIS A 778 -7.62 6.43 -29.44
N LEU A 779 -7.70 6.54 -28.12
CA LEU A 779 -8.97 6.59 -27.38
C LEU A 779 -9.79 7.84 -27.74
N HIS A 780 -9.13 9.00 -27.89
CA HIS A 780 -9.79 10.20 -28.38
C HIS A 780 -10.36 10.01 -29.79
N TRP A 781 -9.56 9.47 -30.71
CA TRP A 781 -10.00 9.18 -32.06
C TRP A 781 -11.19 8.20 -32.09
N SER A 782 -11.09 7.07 -31.40
CA SER A 782 -12.14 6.03 -31.37
C SER A 782 -13.44 6.57 -30.78
N ARG A 783 -13.37 7.35 -29.69
CA ARG A 783 -14.53 8.04 -29.10
C ARG A 783 -15.16 9.04 -30.07
N TYR A 784 -14.39 9.89 -30.73
CA TYR A 784 -14.94 10.85 -31.69
C TYR A 784 -15.56 10.15 -32.91
N LEU A 785 -14.96 9.06 -33.38
CA LEU A 785 -15.49 8.25 -34.46
C LEU A 785 -16.84 7.62 -34.07
N LEU A 786 -16.94 7.05 -32.86
CA LEU A 786 -18.21 6.52 -32.31
C LEU A 786 -19.31 7.58 -32.21
N GLN A 787 -18.96 8.84 -31.93
CA GLN A 787 -19.92 9.95 -31.86
C GLN A 787 -20.30 10.51 -33.24
N GLY A 788 -19.55 10.17 -34.30
CA GLY A 788 -19.65 10.81 -35.61
C GLY A 788 -19.12 12.25 -35.62
N ARG A 789 -18.24 12.59 -34.68
CA ARG A 789 -17.54 13.88 -34.59
C ARG A 789 -16.28 13.84 -35.46
N PHE A 790 -16.50 13.70 -36.76
CA PHE A 790 -15.44 13.41 -37.72
C PHE A 790 -14.38 14.53 -37.82
N ALA A 791 -14.79 15.80 -37.73
CA ALA A 791 -13.86 16.93 -37.74
C ALA A 791 -12.90 16.91 -36.55
N GLU A 792 -13.36 16.46 -35.38
CA GLU A 792 -12.51 16.27 -34.20
C GLU A 792 -11.64 15.03 -34.31
N ALA A 793 -12.14 13.94 -34.90
CA ALA A 793 -11.33 12.76 -35.20
C ALA A 793 -10.16 13.13 -36.15
N GLU A 794 -10.40 13.92 -37.19
CA GLU A 794 -9.36 14.41 -38.12
C GLU A 794 -8.30 15.28 -37.43
N LYS A 795 -8.69 16.09 -36.44
CA LYS A 795 -7.72 16.85 -35.63
C LYS A 795 -6.78 15.92 -34.86
N ILE A 796 -7.27 14.79 -34.36
CA ILE A 796 -6.43 13.77 -33.71
C ILE A 796 -5.55 13.06 -34.74
N LEU A 797 -6.05 12.77 -35.94
CA LEU A 797 -5.23 12.19 -37.01
C LEU A 797 -4.01 13.07 -37.34
N ALA A 798 -4.20 14.40 -37.35
CA ALA A 798 -3.12 15.36 -37.59
C ALA A 798 -2.03 15.36 -36.50
N THR A 799 -2.29 14.84 -35.30
CA THR A 799 -1.29 14.77 -34.21
C THR A 799 -0.52 13.44 -34.19
N LEU A 800 -0.99 12.41 -34.91
CA LEU A 800 -0.40 11.06 -34.89
C LEU A 800 1.11 11.00 -35.18
N PRO A 801 1.69 11.80 -36.12
CA PRO A 801 3.12 11.80 -36.34
C PRO A 801 3.94 12.28 -35.12
N ARG A 802 3.40 13.23 -34.34
CA ARG A 802 4.08 13.76 -33.15
C ARG A 802 4.15 12.75 -32.02
N VAL A 803 3.07 11.97 -31.86
CA VAL A 803 2.95 10.92 -30.83
C VAL A 803 3.45 9.55 -31.31
N ARG A 804 4.16 9.50 -32.45
CA ARG A 804 4.75 8.27 -33.04
C ARG A 804 3.76 7.10 -33.13
N TYR A 805 2.50 7.38 -33.51
CA TYR A 805 1.49 6.32 -33.63
C TYR A 805 1.94 5.25 -34.65
N PRO A 806 1.83 3.93 -34.37
CA PRO A 806 2.42 2.89 -35.22
C PRO A 806 1.85 2.80 -36.65
N TYR A 807 0.53 2.94 -36.81
CA TYR A 807 -0.17 2.72 -38.09
C TYR A 807 -1.18 3.83 -38.43
N PRO A 808 -0.74 5.08 -38.66
CA PRO A 808 -1.65 6.22 -38.82
C PRO A 808 -2.58 6.09 -40.04
N ARG A 809 -2.06 5.52 -41.15
CA ARG A 809 -2.83 5.28 -42.38
C ARG A 809 -4.04 4.35 -42.19
N LEU A 810 -3.97 3.44 -41.22
CA LEU A 810 -5.09 2.57 -40.87
C LEU A 810 -6.25 3.37 -40.26
N LEU A 811 -5.95 4.33 -39.38
CA LEU A 811 -6.96 5.19 -38.75
C LEU A 811 -7.54 6.20 -39.75
N GLU A 812 -6.69 6.77 -40.62
CA GLU A 812 -7.10 7.65 -41.71
C GLU A 812 -8.09 6.96 -42.66
N ALA A 813 -7.74 5.75 -43.11
CA ALA A 813 -8.59 4.96 -43.99
C ALA A 813 -9.93 4.59 -43.34
N LEU A 814 -9.93 4.22 -42.06
CA LEU A 814 -11.15 3.89 -41.35
C LEU A 814 -12.04 5.12 -41.14
N THR A 815 -11.44 6.27 -40.84
CA THR A 815 -12.18 7.54 -40.69
C THR A 815 -12.84 7.93 -42.02
N ALA A 816 -12.10 7.84 -43.14
CA ALA A 816 -12.62 8.17 -44.46
C ALA A 816 -13.80 7.28 -44.87
N VAL A 817 -13.69 5.95 -44.67
CA VAL A 817 -14.78 5.03 -45.05
C VAL A 817 -16.03 5.22 -44.18
N GLU A 818 -15.87 5.58 -42.89
CA GLU A 818 -17.01 5.90 -42.02
C GLU A 818 -17.69 7.22 -42.42
N GLN A 819 -16.96 8.16 -43.02
CA GLN A 819 -17.52 9.36 -43.65
C GLN A 819 -18.15 9.11 -45.04
N GLY A 820 -17.98 7.91 -45.60
CA GLY A 820 -18.51 7.52 -46.91
C GLY A 820 -17.52 7.59 -48.07
N ASP A 821 -16.24 7.91 -47.83
CA ASP A 821 -15.18 7.83 -48.84
C ASP A 821 -14.38 6.52 -48.71
N ALA A 822 -14.66 5.56 -49.60
CA ALA A 822 -13.96 4.28 -49.62
C ALA A 822 -12.58 4.34 -50.32
N ALA A 823 -12.23 5.43 -51.00
CA ALA A 823 -11.03 5.47 -51.85
C ALA A 823 -9.71 5.31 -51.06
N PRO A 824 -9.49 5.95 -49.89
CA PRO A 824 -8.30 5.73 -49.08
C PRO A 824 -8.18 4.28 -48.59
N ALA A 825 -9.29 3.67 -48.19
CA ALA A 825 -9.32 2.29 -47.73
C ALA A 825 -9.01 1.28 -48.84
N LEU A 826 -9.58 1.48 -50.04
CA LEU A 826 -9.28 0.64 -51.20
C LEU A 826 -7.80 0.69 -51.59
N ARG A 827 -7.16 1.87 -51.55
CA ARG A 827 -5.71 2.00 -51.79
C ARG A 827 -4.90 1.22 -50.77
N LEU A 828 -5.23 1.36 -49.48
CA LEU A 828 -4.53 0.64 -48.41
C LEU A 828 -4.72 -0.88 -48.52
N ILE A 829 -5.92 -1.35 -48.86
CA ILE A 829 -6.21 -2.77 -49.10
C ILE A 829 -5.43 -3.31 -50.29
N ALA A 830 -5.39 -2.57 -51.40
CA ALA A 830 -4.61 -2.94 -52.57
C ALA A 830 -3.11 -3.07 -52.23
N GLU A 831 -2.52 -2.11 -51.52
CA GLU A 831 -1.12 -2.12 -51.09
C GLU A 831 -0.76 -3.32 -50.18
N GLN A 832 -1.73 -3.90 -49.48
CA GLN A 832 -1.55 -5.02 -48.55
C GLN A 832 -2.04 -6.37 -49.11
N SER A 833 -2.42 -6.43 -50.39
CA SER A 833 -3.10 -7.61 -50.98
C SER A 833 -2.28 -8.89 -50.96
N ASP A 834 -0.95 -8.77 -51.07
CA ASP A 834 -0.03 -9.91 -51.12
C ASP A 834 0.41 -10.42 -49.73
N ARG A 835 -0.08 -9.79 -48.64
CA ARG A 835 0.29 -10.13 -47.27
C ARG A 835 -0.87 -10.82 -46.55
N PRO A 836 -0.72 -12.07 -46.09
CA PRO A 836 -1.77 -12.76 -45.34
C PRO A 836 -2.06 -12.11 -43.98
N ALA A 837 -1.05 -11.53 -43.32
CA ALA A 837 -1.19 -10.78 -42.07
C ALA A 837 -0.47 -9.41 -42.19
N PRO A 838 -1.16 -8.35 -42.63
CA PRO A 838 -0.51 -7.06 -42.92
C PRO A 838 -0.18 -6.23 -41.67
N TYR A 839 -0.74 -6.59 -40.51
CA TYR A 839 -0.50 -5.92 -39.23
C TYR A 839 -0.25 -6.93 -38.11
N PRO A 840 0.40 -6.53 -37.01
CA PRO A 840 0.50 -7.36 -35.81
C PRO A 840 -0.88 -7.79 -35.30
N ARG A 841 -0.94 -8.95 -34.63
CA ARG A 841 -2.20 -9.56 -34.17
C ARG A 841 -3.08 -8.63 -33.33
N VAL A 842 -2.48 -7.73 -32.56
CA VAL A 842 -3.19 -6.75 -31.72
C VAL A 842 -3.92 -5.66 -32.54
N PHE A 843 -3.51 -5.41 -33.79
CA PHE A 843 -4.13 -4.47 -34.73
C PHE A 843 -5.00 -5.15 -35.79
N MET A 844 -4.89 -6.47 -35.96
CA MET A 844 -5.66 -7.20 -36.95
C MET A 844 -7.18 -7.05 -36.83
N PRO A 845 -7.79 -7.03 -35.63
CA PRO A 845 -9.24 -6.82 -35.51
C PRO A 845 -9.69 -5.45 -36.07
N LEU A 846 -8.88 -4.41 -35.90
CA LEU A 846 -9.13 -3.08 -36.47
C LEU A 846 -9.02 -3.08 -38.01
N TRP A 847 -8.08 -3.85 -38.56
CA TRP A 847 -8.00 -4.09 -40.00
C TRP A 847 -9.22 -4.83 -40.54
N LEU A 848 -9.70 -5.86 -39.85
CA LEU A 848 -10.89 -6.60 -40.26
C LEU A 848 -12.14 -5.72 -40.27
N ARG A 849 -12.27 -4.79 -39.30
CA ARG A 849 -13.30 -3.75 -39.34
C ARG A 849 -13.17 -2.87 -40.59
N LEU A 850 -11.97 -2.39 -40.93
CA LEU A 850 -11.75 -1.60 -42.14
C LEU A 850 -12.15 -2.38 -43.39
N LEU A 851 -11.70 -3.64 -43.49
CA LEU A 851 -11.97 -4.52 -44.63
C LEU A 851 -13.47 -4.74 -44.80
N ALA A 852 -14.18 -5.14 -43.74
CA ALA A 852 -15.62 -5.38 -43.78
C ALA A 852 -16.41 -4.10 -44.11
N ARG A 853 -16.06 -2.98 -43.48
CA ARG A 853 -16.72 -1.69 -43.72
C ARG A 853 -16.52 -1.20 -45.15
N THR A 854 -15.33 -1.42 -45.73
CA THR A 854 -15.01 -1.07 -47.12
C THR A 854 -15.73 -1.99 -48.09
N ALA A 855 -15.70 -3.30 -47.86
CA ALA A 855 -16.39 -4.29 -48.69
C ALA A 855 -17.91 -4.03 -48.74
N ALA A 856 -18.52 -3.71 -47.59
CA ALA A 856 -19.93 -3.35 -47.52
C ALA A 856 -20.24 -2.01 -48.22
N ALA A 857 -19.33 -1.02 -48.16
CA ALA A 857 -19.51 0.28 -48.82
C ALA A 857 -19.44 0.19 -50.35
N THR A 858 -18.55 -0.66 -50.87
CA THR A 858 -18.29 -0.76 -52.31
C THR A 858 -19.15 -1.83 -52.99
N GLY A 859 -19.62 -2.83 -52.25
CA GLY A 859 -20.30 -4.00 -52.81
C GLY A 859 -19.36 -4.93 -53.60
N ASP A 860 -18.04 -4.80 -53.42
CA ASP A 860 -17.05 -5.61 -54.12
C ASP A 860 -17.12 -7.07 -53.64
N ARG A 861 -17.44 -7.98 -54.57
CA ARG A 861 -17.63 -9.41 -54.25
C ARG A 861 -16.37 -10.09 -53.73
N HIS A 862 -15.20 -9.71 -54.22
CA HIS A 862 -13.93 -10.31 -53.76
C HIS A 862 -13.58 -9.84 -52.36
N LEU A 863 -13.79 -8.55 -52.07
CA LEU A 863 -13.59 -8.02 -50.72
C LEU A 863 -14.61 -8.56 -49.72
N ILE A 864 -15.87 -8.75 -50.14
CA ILE A 864 -16.91 -9.38 -49.32
C ILE A 864 -16.51 -10.80 -48.94
N ALA A 865 -16.15 -11.64 -49.93
CA ALA A 865 -15.73 -13.01 -49.66
C ALA A 865 -14.53 -13.08 -48.72
N ARG A 866 -13.50 -12.26 -48.97
CA ARG A 866 -12.32 -12.16 -48.09
C ARG A 866 -12.68 -11.76 -46.66
N ALA A 867 -13.57 -10.78 -46.50
CA ALA A 867 -14.00 -10.34 -45.17
C ALA A 867 -14.83 -11.41 -44.44
N GLU A 868 -15.70 -12.13 -45.17
CA GLU A 868 -16.50 -13.23 -44.63
C GLU A 868 -15.62 -14.40 -44.18
N ASP A 869 -14.62 -14.80 -44.97
CA ASP A 869 -13.70 -15.88 -44.64
C ASP A 869 -12.96 -15.63 -43.31
N GLU A 870 -12.55 -14.38 -43.07
CA GLU A 870 -11.84 -13.97 -41.85
C GLU A 870 -12.76 -13.78 -40.63
N LEU A 871 -13.99 -13.28 -40.84
CA LEU A 871 -14.92 -12.95 -39.74
C LEU A 871 -15.83 -14.10 -39.33
N THR A 872 -16.16 -15.03 -40.23
CA THR A 872 -17.07 -16.16 -39.94
C THR A 872 -16.60 -17.02 -38.75
N PRO A 873 -15.29 -17.34 -38.59
CA PRO A 873 -14.80 -18.05 -37.41
C PRO A 873 -15.05 -17.32 -36.07
N CYS A 874 -15.31 -16.01 -36.13
CA CYS A 874 -15.52 -15.15 -34.98
C CYS A 874 -17.02 -14.87 -34.70
N THR A 875 -17.94 -15.62 -35.32
CA THR A 875 -19.39 -15.48 -35.08
C THR A 875 -19.73 -15.54 -33.58
N GLY A 876 -20.54 -14.61 -33.09
CA GLY A 876 -20.88 -14.48 -31.68
C GLY A 876 -19.82 -13.79 -30.79
N GLN A 877 -18.64 -13.44 -31.33
CA GLN A 877 -17.58 -12.73 -30.60
C GLN A 877 -17.57 -11.23 -30.92
N TRP A 878 -16.83 -10.47 -30.12
CA TRP A 878 -16.60 -9.04 -30.32
C TRP A 878 -15.25 -8.75 -30.96
N VAL A 879 -15.23 -7.78 -31.87
CA VAL A 879 -14.00 -7.29 -32.52
C VAL A 879 -13.27 -6.36 -31.55
N VAL A 880 -12.25 -6.86 -30.88
CA VAL A 880 -11.47 -6.12 -29.86
C VAL A 880 -10.00 -6.01 -30.30
N SER A 881 -9.46 -4.79 -30.34
CA SER A 881 -8.06 -4.53 -30.71
C SER A 881 -7.26 -4.00 -29.52
N LEU A 882 -5.93 -3.97 -29.65
CA LEU A 882 -5.02 -3.25 -28.74
C LEU A 882 -5.17 -3.62 -27.27
N TYR A 883 -5.16 -4.91 -26.96
CA TYR A 883 -5.30 -5.39 -25.58
C TYR A 883 -6.59 -4.93 -24.87
N GLY A 884 -7.65 -4.60 -25.63
CA GLY A 884 -8.90 -4.05 -25.09
C GLY A 884 -9.08 -2.55 -25.32
N CYS A 885 -8.07 -1.86 -25.87
CA CYS A 885 -8.09 -0.41 -26.05
C CYS A 885 -8.84 0.07 -27.30
N ASP A 886 -9.45 -0.83 -28.06
CA ASP A 886 -10.46 -0.50 -29.07
C ASP A 886 -11.53 -1.60 -29.13
N ILE A 887 -12.80 -1.19 -29.06
CA ILE A 887 -13.94 -2.10 -29.14
C ILE A 887 -14.74 -1.74 -30.40
N SER A 888 -14.56 -2.56 -31.42
CA SER A 888 -15.04 -2.36 -32.79
C SER A 888 -16.36 -3.10 -33.09
N GLY A 889 -17.17 -3.38 -32.07
CA GLY A 889 -18.51 -3.96 -32.20
C GLY A 889 -18.52 -5.50 -32.35
N PRO A 890 -19.71 -6.12 -32.37
CA PRO A 890 -19.86 -7.56 -32.53
C PRO A 890 -19.51 -7.99 -33.96
N ALA A 891 -18.87 -9.15 -34.14
CA ALA A 891 -18.54 -9.70 -35.45
C ALA A 891 -19.79 -9.89 -36.34
N ASP A 892 -20.92 -10.25 -35.71
CA ASP A 892 -22.22 -10.43 -36.37
C ASP A 892 -22.75 -9.15 -37.02
N LEU A 893 -22.38 -7.96 -36.52
CA LEU A 893 -22.72 -6.69 -37.17
C LEU A 893 -22.07 -6.62 -38.56
N TRP A 894 -20.77 -6.91 -38.62
CA TRP A 894 -20.00 -6.84 -39.84
C TRP A 894 -20.43 -7.92 -40.84
N LEU A 895 -20.63 -9.16 -40.38
CA LEU A 895 -21.18 -10.24 -41.20
C LEU A 895 -22.58 -9.92 -41.75
N GLY A 896 -23.44 -9.30 -40.92
CA GLY A 896 -24.76 -8.85 -41.35
C GLY A 896 -24.72 -7.76 -42.41
N MET A 897 -23.81 -6.79 -42.28
CA MET A 897 -23.58 -5.76 -43.30
C MET A 897 -23.07 -6.34 -44.62
N LEU A 898 -22.15 -7.31 -44.55
CA LEU A 898 -21.61 -8.00 -45.73
C LEU A 898 -22.70 -8.82 -46.45
N ALA A 899 -23.51 -9.57 -45.69
CA ALA A 899 -24.67 -10.30 -46.21
C ALA A 899 -25.67 -9.35 -46.91
N ALA A 900 -25.94 -8.19 -46.32
CA ALA A 900 -26.80 -7.17 -46.92
C ALA A 900 -26.22 -6.63 -48.24
N ALA A 901 -24.91 -6.36 -48.28
CA ALA A 901 -24.20 -5.86 -49.46
C ALA A 901 -24.21 -6.86 -50.63
N ARG A 902 -24.16 -8.18 -50.36
CA ARG A 902 -24.33 -9.22 -51.39
C ARG A 902 -25.79 -9.63 -51.65
N HIS A 903 -26.75 -8.87 -51.10
CA HIS A 903 -28.20 -9.07 -51.24
C HIS A 903 -28.77 -10.36 -50.64
N ASP A 904 -28.08 -10.97 -49.68
CA ASP A 904 -28.60 -12.08 -48.88
C ASP A 904 -29.35 -11.57 -47.66
N ARG A 905 -30.64 -11.31 -47.86
CA ARG A 905 -31.48 -10.59 -46.90
C ARG A 905 -31.79 -11.41 -45.65
N ASP A 906 -31.88 -12.74 -45.78
CA ASP A 906 -32.17 -13.61 -44.64
C ASP A 906 -30.95 -13.75 -43.73
N ALA A 907 -29.77 -13.97 -44.32
CA ALA A 907 -28.52 -13.98 -43.55
C ALA A 907 -28.27 -12.61 -42.88
N ALA A 908 -28.53 -11.51 -43.58
CA ALA A 908 -28.39 -10.16 -43.03
C ALA A 908 -29.32 -9.95 -41.82
N VAL A 909 -30.61 -10.26 -41.94
CA VAL A 909 -31.57 -10.11 -40.83
C VAL A 909 -31.21 -11.00 -39.65
N ALA A 910 -30.75 -12.23 -39.89
CA ALA A 910 -30.33 -13.16 -38.83
C ALA A 910 -29.12 -12.61 -38.06
N ALA A 911 -28.03 -12.30 -38.77
CA ALA A 911 -26.79 -11.80 -38.16
C ALA A 911 -27.00 -10.45 -37.44
N LEU A 912 -27.75 -9.51 -38.03
CA LEU A 912 -28.02 -8.21 -37.41
C LEU A 912 -28.97 -8.31 -36.20
N THR A 913 -29.83 -9.33 -36.16
CA THR A 913 -30.63 -9.63 -34.96
C THR A 913 -29.73 -10.11 -33.83
N GLU A 914 -28.79 -11.01 -34.09
CA GLU A 914 -27.81 -11.44 -33.07
C GLU A 914 -26.88 -10.30 -32.65
N ALA A 915 -26.40 -9.48 -33.60
CA ALA A 915 -25.58 -8.31 -33.31
C ALA A 915 -26.29 -7.32 -32.38
N THR A 916 -27.60 -7.10 -32.59
CA THR A 916 -28.43 -6.27 -31.71
C THR A 916 -28.55 -6.89 -30.32
N ALA A 917 -28.89 -8.18 -30.25
CA ALA A 917 -29.02 -8.89 -28.99
C ALA A 917 -27.70 -8.91 -28.19
N SER A 918 -26.57 -9.11 -28.85
CA SER A 918 -25.24 -9.10 -28.26
C SER A 918 -24.87 -7.71 -27.70
N ALA A 919 -25.10 -6.65 -28.47
CA ALA A 919 -24.88 -5.28 -28.02
C ALA A 919 -25.75 -4.91 -26.81
N ASP A 920 -27.01 -5.35 -26.80
CA ASP A 920 -27.92 -5.13 -25.66
C ASP A 920 -27.49 -5.90 -24.42
N ARG A 921 -27.08 -7.17 -24.57
CA ARG A 921 -26.56 -7.99 -23.45
C ARG A 921 -25.38 -7.33 -22.76
N LEU A 922 -24.45 -6.72 -23.51
CA LEU A 922 -23.28 -6.05 -22.95
C LEU A 922 -23.53 -4.60 -22.51
N GLY A 923 -24.72 -4.05 -22.77
CA GLY A 923 -24.99 -2.63 -22.55
C GLY A 923 -24.16 -1.71 -23.45
N ALA A 924 -23.77 -2.20 -24.63
CA ALA A 924 -22.94 -1.50 -25.61
C ALA A 924 -23.80 -0.58 -26.50
N ARG A 925 -24.36 0.48 -25.90
CA ARG A 925 -25.46 1.27 -26.48
C ARG A 925 -25.18 1.87 -27.87
N PRO A 926 -24.02 2.49 -28.16
CA PRO A 926 -23.74 3.01 -29.50
C PRO A 926 -23.75 1.92 -30.58
N TRP A 927 -23.25 0.72 -30.23
CA TRP A 927 -23.25 -0.43 -31.13
C TRP A 927 -24.65 -1.04 -31.29
N ALA A 928 -25.47 -1.04 -30.24
CA ALA A 928 -26.87 -1.47 -30.32
C ALA A 928 -27.68 -0.58 -31.27
N VAL A 929 -27.52 0.75 -31.17
CA VAL A 929 -28.13 1.71 -32.10
C VAL A 929 -27.73 1.41 -33.54
N ARG A 930 -26.42 1.24 -33.82
CA ARG A 930 -25.92 0.94 -35.17
C ARG A 930 -26.51 -0.38 -35.72
N SER A 931 -26.44 -1.47 -34.94
CA SER A 931 -27.01 -2.77 -35.33
C SER A 931 -28.51 -2.69 -35.61
N ARG A 932 -29.28 -1.93 -34.83
CA ARG A 932 -30.72 -1.74 -35.04
C ARG A 932 -31.04 -0.97 -36.31
N LEU A 933 -30.23 0.02 -36.70
CA LEU A 933 -30.40 0.75 -37.96
C LEU A 933 -30.17 -0.16 -39.17
N ASP A 934 -29.08 -0.92 -39.17
CA ASP A 934 -28.80 -1.88 -40.24
C ASP A 934 -29.83 -3.02 -40.28
N LEU A 935 -30.29 -3.50 -39.13
CA LEU A 935 -31.38 -4.49 -39.05
C LEU A 935 -32.68 -3.93 -39.64
N SER A 936 -33.03 -2.69 -39.30
CA SER A 936 -34.22 -2.02 -39.84
C SER A 936 -34.13 -1.86 -41.35
N ARG A 937 -32.96 -1.44 -41.86
CA ARG A 937 -32.67 -1.35 -43.30
C ARG A 937 -32.84 -2.69 -44.00
N SER A 938 -32.32 -3.77 -43.41
CA SER A 938 -32.37 -5.12 -43.98
C SER A 938 -33.78 -5.72 -43.96
N LEU A 939 -34.56 -5.49 -42.90
CA LEU A 939 -35.97 -5.89 -42.81
C LEU A 939 -36.82 -5.17 -43.87
N LEU A 940 -36.63 -3.85 -44.03
CA LEU A 940 -37.35 -3.08 -45.05
C LEU A 940 -36.97 -3.51 -46.47
N ALA A 941 -35.71 -3.89 -46.71
CA ALA A 941 -35.27 -4.44 -47.98
C ALA A 941 -35.87 -5.84 -48.25
N ARG A 942 -36.01 -6.68 -47.21
CA ARG A 942 -36.55 -8.04 -47.32
C ARG A 942 -38.03 -8.05 -47.64
N ALA A 943 -38.81 -7.19 -46.98
CA ALA A 943 -40.23 -6.96 -47.25
C ALA A 943 -41.12 -8.22 -47.16
N GLU A 944 -40.83 -9.11 -46.20
CA GLU A 944 -41.72 -10.22 -45.84
C GLU A 944 -42.89 -9.71 -44.96
N PRO A 945 -44.00 -10.47 -44.84
CA PRO A 945 -45.12 -10.11 -43.99
C PRO A 945 -44.67 -9.85 -42.53
N GLY A 946 -44.92 -8.64 -42.02
CA GLY A 946 -44.54 -8.22 -40.67
C GLY A 946 -43.22 -7.45 -40.57
N ASP A 947 -42.33 -7.54 -41.58
CA ASP A 947 -41.02 -6.88 -41.56
C ASP A 947 -41.15 -5.35 -41.45
N THR A 948 -42.07 -4.74 -42.20
CA THR A 948 -42.26 -3.28 -42.18
C THR A 948 -42.67 -2.77 -40.80
N GLY A 949 -43.54 -3.51 -40.10
CA GLY A 949 -43.98 -3.16 -38.74
C GLY A 949 -42.83 -3.27 -37.76
N ARG A 950 -42.11 -4.41 -37.79
CA ARG A 950 -40.94 -4.66 -36.94
C ARG A 950 -39.83 -3.64 -37.17
N ALA A 951 -39.49 -3.36 -38.43
CA ALA A 951 -38.46 -2.39 -38.78
C ALA A 951 -38.80 -0.98 -38.30
N ARG A 952 -40.05 -0.53 -38.43
CA ARG A 952 -40.46 0.80 -37.95
C ARG A 952 -40.38 0.92 -36.43
N ALA A 953 -40.72 -0.14 -35.69
CA ALA A 953 -40.60 -0.16 -34.24
C ALA A 953 -39.13 -0.04 -33.81
N ILE A 954 -38.26 -0.89 -34.36
CA ILE A 954 -36.81 -0.90 -34.09
C ILE A 954 -36.18 0.45 -34.47
N LEU A 955 -36.55 1.01 -35.64
CA LEU A 955 -36.04 2.30 -36.10
C LEU A 955 -36.43 3.47 -35.17
N THR A 956 -37.64 3.44 -34.60
CA THR A 956 -38.10 4.46 -33.66
C THR A 956 -37.32 4.40 -32.36
N GLU A 957 -37.06 3.20 -31.85
CA GLU A 957 -36.24 2.99 -30.68
C GLU A 957 -34.78 3.44 -30.91
N ALA A 958 -34.19 3.04 -32.04
CA ALA A 958 -32.83 3.41 -32.41
C ALA A 958 -32.66 4.94 -32.56
N GLU A 959 -33.61 5.64 -33.18
CA GLU A 959 -33.56 7.11 -33.30
C GLU A 959 -33.65 7.80 -31.94
N ARG A 960 -34.55 7.34 -31.06
CA ARG A 960 -34.70 7.87 -29.70
C ARG A 960 -33.40 7.72 -28.91
N GLU A 961 -32.81 6.52 -28.94
CA GLU A 961 -31.57 6.25 -28.23
C GLU A 961 -30.37 6.98 -28.85
N ALA A 962 -30.30 7.10 -30.17
CA ALA A 962 -29.27 7.90 -30.85
C ALA A 962 -29.31 9.37 -30.40
N ALA A 963 -30.52 9.95 -30.30
CA ALA A 963 -30.71 11.33 -29.83
C ALA A 963 -30.31 11.48 -28.35
N GLU A 964 -30.67 10.52 -27.50
CA GLU A 964 -30.31 10.50 -26.08
C GLU A 964 -28.79 10.46 -25.86
N LEU A 965 -28.08 9.69 -26.68
CA LEU A 965 -26.63 9.52 -26.60
C LEU A 965 -25.82 10.61 -27.33
N GLY A 966 -26.47 11.52 -28.07
CA GLY A 966 -25.81 12.52 -28.90
C GLY A 966 -25.13 11.95 -30.16
N LEU A 967 -25.62 10.82 -30.68
CA LEU A 967 -25.12 10.17 -31.89
C LEU A 967 -25.78 10.78 -33.15
N HIS A 968 -25.48 12.05 -33.42
CA HIS A 968 -26.18 12.85 -34.45
C HIS A 968 -26.14 12.23 -35.85
N HIS A 969 -25.02 11.60 -36.22
CA HIS A 969 -24.88 10.94 -37.52
C HIS A 969 -25.84 9.74 -37.68
N LEU A 970 -26.00 8.92 -36.64
CA LEU A 970 -26.94 7.79 -36.63
C LEU A 970 -28.40 8.25 -36.57
N ALA A 971 -28.69 9.34 -35.84
CA ALA A 971 -30.02 9.95 -35.84
C ALA A 971 -30.41 10.46 -37.25
N SER A 972 -29.47 11.10 -37.95
CA SER A 972 -29.66 11.53 -39.34
C SER A 972 -29.85 10.35 -40.30
N GLU A 973 -29.11 9.26 -40.09
CA GLU A 973 -29.28 8.02 -40.85
C GLU A 973 -30.66 7.39 -40.61
N ALA A 974 -31.13 7.36 -39.35
CA ALA A 974 -32.45 6.84 -39.01
C ALA A 974 -33.57 7.61 -39.72
N ALA A 975 -33.48 8.95 -39.74
CA ALA A 975 -34.39 9.81 -40.48
C ALA A 975 -34.35 9.51 -41.99
N SER A 976 -33.16 9.30 -42.55
CA SER A 976 -32.97 8.94 -43.96
C SER A 976 -33.63 7.60 -44.30
N ILE A 977 -33.42 6.56 -43.49
CA ILE A 977 -34.07 5.24 -43.65
C ILE A 977 -35.60 5.36 -43.61
N ARG A 978 -36.14 6.20 -42.73
CA ARG A 978 -37.59 6.43 -42.60
C ARG A 978 -38.19 7.06 -43.85
N THR A 979 -37.49 8.00 -44.47
CA THR A 979 -37.96 8.72 -45.67
C THR A 979 -37.69 7.99 -46.98
N ALA A 980 -36.81 6.98 -46.97
CA ALA A 980 -36.47 6.21 -48.15
C ALA A 980 -37.66 5.39 -48.68
N SER A 981 -37.72 5.21 -50.00
CA SER A 981 -38.72 4.37 -50.65
C SER A 981 -38.30 2.91 -50.62
N TRP A 982 -39.11 2.05 -49.99
CA TRP A 982 -38.85 0.62 -49.82
C TRP A 982 -39.79 -0.24 -50.67
N PRO A 983 -39.39 -1.47 -51.06
CA PRO A 983 -40.28 -2.41 -51.74
C PRO A 983 -41.54 -2.68 -50.89
N THR A 984 -42.73 -2.62 -51.51
CA THR A 984 -43.97 -3.02 -50.85
C THR A 984 -44.00 -4.54 -50.66
N ALA A 985 -44.48 -4.99 -49.49
CA ALA A 985 -44.57 -6.40 -49.11
C ALA A 985 -45.15 -7.26 -50.25
N ARG A 986 -44.52 -8.41 -50.52
CA ARG A 986 -45.05 -9.39 -51.47
C ARG A 986 -46.46 -9.78 -51.02
N ARG A 987 -47.47 -9.44 -51.84
CA ARG A 987 -48.84 -9.93 -51.66
C ARG A 987 -48.79 -11.47 -51.70
N PRO A 988 -49.41 -12.20 -50.77
CA PRO A 988 -49.55 -13.64 -50.92
C PRO A 988 -50.27 -13.91 -52.24
N ALA A 989 -49.68 -14.75 -53.09
CA ALA A 989 -50.27 -15.15 -54.36
C ALA A 989 -51.65 -15.76 -54.07
N ALA A 990 -52.71 -15.17 -54.66
CA ALA A 990 -54.04 -15.73 -54.60
C ALA A 990 -54.02 -17.13 -55.22
N ALA A 991 -54.45 -18.14 -54.46
CA ALA A 991 -54.66 -19.48 -54.97
C ALA A 991 -55.73 -19.46 -56.08
N PRO A 992 -55.60 -20.26 -57.15
CA PRO A 992 -56.61 -20.35 -58.20
C PRO A 992 -57.89 -21.01 -57.65
N LEU A 993 -59.04 -20.40 -57.94
CA LEU A 993 -60.37 -20.90 -57.61
C LEU A 993 -60.73 -22.18 -58.40
N GLU A 994 -61.20 -23.16 -57.63
CA GLU A 994 -62.09 -24.30 -57.88
C GLU A 994 -62.40 -24.81 -59.30
N LEU A 995 -62.27 -26.13 -59.44
CA LEU A 995 -63.28 -26.95 -60.12
C LEU A 995 -63.87 -27.95 -59.12
N SER A 996 -65.18 -27.85 -58.95
CA SER A 996 -66.07 -28.60 -58.07
C SER A 996 -66.21 -30.08 -58.46
N PHE A 997 -66.56 -30.95 -57.49
CA PHE A 997 -67.58 -32.02 -57.58
C PHE A 997 -67.76 -32.71 -56.19
N PRO A 998 -68.86 -33.44 -55.95
CA PRO A 998 -69.61 -33.36 -54.70
C PRO A 998 -69.55 -34.62 -53.82
N ALA A 999 -69.88 -34.37 -52.54
CA ALA A 999 -70.64 -35.18 -51.60
C ALA A 999 -70.27 -36.66 -51.32
N ASP A 1000 -70.25 -36.91 -50.01
CA ASP A 1000 -70.63 -38.12 -49.30
C ASP A 1000 -69.62 -39.25 -49.08
N ALA A 1001 -69.09 -39.19 -47.86
CA ALA A 1001 -69.41 -40.10 -46.76
C ALA A 1001 -68.48 -41.30 -46.52
N SER A 1002 -67.89 -41.21 -45.31
CA SER A 1002 -67.58 -42.28 -44.36
C SER A 1002 -66.28 -43.07 -44.55
N GLY A 1003 -65.33 -42.79 -43.64
CA GLY A 1003 -64.74 -43.85 -42.83
C GLY A 1003 -63.23 -43.80 -42.62
N ALA A 1004 -62.83 -43.37 -41.40
CA ALA A 1004 -61.59 -43.73 -40.67
C ALA A 1004 -60.23 -43.33 -41.31
N THR A 1005 -59.19 -42.83 -40.64
CA THR A 1005 -58.80 -42.70 -39.22
C THR A 1005 -57.59 -41.74 -39.20
N THR A 1006 -57.46 -40.88 -38.18
CA THR A 1006 -56.27 -40.03 -37.93
C THR A 1006 -55.73 -40.26 -36.52
N PRO A 1007 -54.41 -40.07 -36.32
CA PRO A 1007 -53.90 -39.37 -35.14
C PRO A 1007 -53.16 -38.08 -35.60
N THR A 1008 -53.65 -36.89 -35.29
CA THR A 1008 -53.46 -36.08 -34.07
C THR A 1008 -52.09 -35.38 -33.96
N THR A 1009 -52.11 -34.07 -34.20
CA THR A 1009 -51.24 -33.04 -33.61
C THR A 1009 -52.14 -31.81 -33.39
N PRO A 1010 -52.07 -31.08 -32.26
CA PRO A 1010 -51.58 -29.68 -32.31
C PRO A 1010 -50.92 -29.21 -30.99
N ALA A 1011 -49.85 -28.39 -31.03
CA ALA A 1011 -49.79 -26.91 -31.05
C ALA A 1011 -50.08 -26.19 -29.70
N PHE A 1012 -49.21 -25.24 -29.35
CA PHE A 1012 -49.35 -24.25 -28.27
C PHE A 1012 -48.82 -22.89 -28.77
N PRO A 1013 -49.45 -21.76 -28.38
CA PRO A 1013 -48.64 -20.53 -28.22
C PRO A 1013 -49.07 -19.53 -27.10
N ALA A 1014 -48.09 -18.66 -26.79
CA ALA A 1014 -48.12 -17.25 -26.35
C ALA A 1014 -48.39 -16.87 -24.87
N PRO A 1015 -47.71 -15.80 -24.40
CA PRO A 1015 -48.37 -14.79 -23.57
C PRO A 1015 -47.95 -13.32 -23.85
N ASP A 1016 -48.92 -12.41 -23.67
CA ASP A 1016 -48.84 -10.95 -23.33
C ASP A 1016 -50.31 -10.46 -23.21
N ALA A 1017 -50.78 -9.46 -22.45
CA ALA A 1017 -50.25 -8.54 -21.44
C ALA A 1017 -51.44 -7.86 -20.66
N ALA A 1018 -51.13 -7.34 -19.46
CA ALA A 1018 -51.60 -6.11 -18.77
C ALA A 1018 -53.00 -5.91 -18.09
N HIS A 1019 -52.88 -5.38 -16.84
CA HIS A 1019 -53.76 -4.57 -15.96
C HIS A 1019 -54.95 -5.17 -15.17
N PRO A 1020 -55.05 -4.92 -13.83
CA PRO A 1020 -56.21 -5.27 -13.02
C PRO A 1020 -57.01 -4.05 -12.52
N ALA A 1021 -58.33 -4.17 -12.42
CA ALA A 1021 -59.16 -3.29 -11.58
C ALA A 1021 -60.42 -4.01 -11.05
N THR A 1022 -60.55 -3.98 -9.72
CA THR A 1022 -61.77 -3.83 -8.90
C THR A 1022 -62.93 -4.83 -9.04
N ALA A 1023 -63.27 -5.54 -7.95
CA ALA A 1023 -64.25 -5.09 -6.94
C ALA A 1023 -64.69 -6.21 -5.95
N SER A 1024 -64.65 -5.86 -4.66
CA SER A 1024 -65.63 -6.18 -3.59
C SER A 1024 -65.77 -7.57 -2.94
N GLN A 1025 -65.71 -7.54 -1.59
CA GLN A 1025 -66.22 -8.46 -0.54
C GLN A 1025 -67.76 -8.71 -0.63
N PRO A 1026 -68.48 -9.40 0.33
CA PRO A 1026 -68.13 -10.08 1.61
C PRO A 1026 -68.83 -11.47 1.84
N GLY A 1027 -68.58 -12.13 2.99
CA GLY A 1027 -69.58 -13.06 3.59
C GLY A 1027 -69.09 -14.12 4.60
N SER A 1028 -69.40 -13.87 5.88
CA SER A 1028 -69.44 -14.71 7.09
C SER A 1028 -69.97 -16.16 7.02
N GLY A 1029 -69.44 -17.06 7.86
CA GLY A 1029 -70.17 -17.62 9.02
C GLY A 1029 -70.64 -19.10 9.07
N SER A 1030 -70.26 -19.78 10.17
CA SER A 1030 -70.90 -20.93 10.89
C SER A 1030 -70.48 -22.37 10.50
N LYS A 1031 -69.85 -23.14 11.44
CA LYS A 1031 -70.38 -24.14 12.44
C LYS A 1031 -70.86 -25.46 11.78
N SER A 1032 -70.65 -26.69 12.29
CA SER A 1032 -70.15 -27.28 13.54
C SER A 1032 -70.11 -28.84 13.42
N ASP A 1033 -69.36 -29.51 14.32
CA ASP A 1033 -69.54 -30.88 14.90
C ASP A 1033 -69.15 -32.19 14.14
N PRO A 1034 -69.00 -33.36 14.83
CA PRO A 1034 -68.52 -33.62 16.22
C PRO A 1034 -67.60 -34.87 16.37
N GLY A 1035 -67.12 -35.15 17.61
CA GLY A 1035 -66.61 -36.47 18.03
C GLY A 1035 -65.96 -36.50 19.43
N SER A 1036 -66.66 -37.06 20.41
CA SER A 1036 -66.35 -37.21 21.86
C SER A 1036 -65.47 -38.46 22.14
N ASP A 1037 -64.82 -38.67 23.31
CA ASP A 1037 -65.41 -38.93 24.63
C ASP A 1037 -64.46 -38.69 25.84
N SER A 1038 -65.15 -38.46 26.98
CA SER A 1038 -64.82 -38.15 28.38
C SER A 1038 -63.82 -39.08 29.14
N SER A 1039 -63.27 -38.76 30.33
CA SER A 1039 -63.93 -38.26 31.55
C SER A 1039 -62.99 -37.83 32.71
N SER A 1040 -63.47 -36.82 33.48
CA SER A 1040 -63.36 -36.51 34.95
C SER A 1040 -61.99 -36.42 35.66
N GLY A 1041 -61.72 -35.47 36.57
CA GLY A 1041 -62.54 -34.41 37.20
C GLY A 1041 -61.79 -33.73 38.39
N SER A 1042 -62.27 -32.54 38.79
CA SER A 1042 -62.07 -31.77 40.07
C SER A 1042 -60.61 -31.47 40.52
N ASP A 1043 -60.22 -30.29 41.02
CA ASP A 1043 -60.85 -29.48 42.07
C ASP A 1043 -60.19 -28.05 42.14
N SER A 1044 -60.88 -27.17 42.85
CA SER A 1044 -60.62 -25.82 43.37
C SER A 1044 -59.18 -25.27 43.57
N GLY A 1045 -59.06 -23.95 43.36
CA GLY A 1045 -58.55 -23.01 44.36
C GLY A 1045 -57.04 -22.83 44.56
N SER A 1046 -56.61 -21.57 44.42
CA SER A 1046 -55.41 -20.94 45.03
C SER A 1046 -54.03 -21.24 44.42
N GLY A 1047 -53.23 -20.17 44.31
CA GLY A 1047 -51.77 -20.26 44.22
C GLY A 1047 -51.19 -19.64 42.96
N GLU A 1048 -50.64 -18.44 43.12
CA GLU A 1048 -49.65 -17.86 42.21
C GLU A 1048 -48.62 -18.90 41.77
N ALA A 1049 -48.43 -19.06 40.46
CA ALA A 1049 -47.26 -19.73 39.90
C ALA A 1049 -46.78 -18.93 38.68
N GLN A 1050 -45.82 -18.06 38.95
CA GLN A 1050 -44.98 -17.39 37.96
C GLN A 1050 -44.32 -18.47 37.07
N ALA A 1051 -44.70 -18.53 35.80
CA ALA A 1051 -44.00 -19.39 34.84
C ALA A 1051 -42.57 -18.85 34.64
N SER A 1052 -41.60 -19.56 35.22
CA SER A 1052 -40.17 -19.30 35.11
C SER A 1052 -39.76 -19.17 33.63
N ALA A 1053 -39.20 -18.04 33.23
CA ALA A 1053 -38.56 -17.89 31.92
C ALA A 1053 -37.43 -18.94 31.78
N PRO A 1054 -37.16 -19.50 30.58
CA PRO A 1054 -36.13 -20.54 30.41
C PRO A 1054 -34.75 -20.03 30.84
N ALA A 1055 -33.77 -20.86 31.20
CA ALA A 1055 -32.44 -20.33 31.60
C ALA A 1055 -31.60 -19.85 30.39
N ALA A 1056 -31.86 -20.39 29.19
CA ALA A 1056 -31.11 -20.12 27.97
C ALA A 1056 -32.03 -20.02 26.73
N GLU A 1057 -31.79 -19.05 25.84
CA GLU A 1057 -32.58 -18.81 24.62
C GLU A 1057 -31.65 -18.46 23.45
N PHE A 1058 -31.90 -19.04 22.28
CA PHE A 1058 -31.14 -18.79 21.06
C PHE A 1058 -32.09 -18.82 19.86
N ARG A 1059 -32.88 -17.75 19.71
CA ARG A 1059 -34.02 -17.70 18.80
C ARG A 1059 -33.85 -16.61 17.76
N ARG A 1060 -34.24 -16.90 16.52
CA ARG A 1060 -34.29 -15.92 15.45
C ARG A 1060 -35.66 -15.22 15.43
N ASP A 1061 -35.63 -13.89 15.43
CA ASP A 1061 -36.81 -13.03 15.30
C ASP A 1061 -36.60 -12.09 14.10
N GLY A 1062 -37.10 -12.50 12.93
CA GLY A 1062 -36.90 -11.77 11.67
C GLY A 1062 -35.41 -11.65 11.25
N PRO A 1063 -34.88 -10.42 11.04
CA PRO A 1063 -33.49 -10.21 10.64
C PRO A 1063 -32.48 -10.25 11.81
N VAL A 1064 -32.95 -10.45 13.04
CA VAL A 1064 -32.10 -10.45 14.25
C VAL A 1064 -32.26 -11.73 15.06
N TRP A 1065 -31.23 -12.07 15.83
CA TRP A 1065 -31.20 -13.17 16.79
C TRP A 1065 -31.30 -12.62 18.20
N GLN A 1066 -32.18 -13.20 19.01
CA GLN A 1066 -32.29 -12.95 20.45
C GLN A 1066 -31.56 -14.07 21.19
N LEU A 1067 -30.49 -13.70 21.89
CA LEU A 1067 -29.59 -14.62 22.59
C LEU A 1067 -29.66 -14.33 24.09
N ARG A 1068 -30.14 -15.28 24.89
CA ARG A 1068 -30.27 -15.15 26.34
C ARG A 1068 -29.48 -16.23 27.05
N TRP A 1069 -28.65 -15.84 28.00
CA TRP A 1069 -27.86 -16.76 28.80
C TRP A 1069 -27.60 -16.16 30.17
N ASP A 1070 -27.82 -16.92 31.23
CA ASP A 1070 -27.59 -16.50 32.62
C ASP A 1070 -28.30 -15.16 32.96
N GLY A 1071 -29.57 -15.05 32.56
CA GLY A 1071 -30.41 -13.88 32.83
C GLY A 1071 -30.16 -12.64 31.95
N ARG A 1072 -29.10 -12.63 31.12
CA ARG A 1072 -28.78 -11.51 30.22
C ARG A 1072 -29.23 -11.80 28.79
N THR A 1073 -29.79 -10.79 28.10
CA THR A 1073 -30.25 -10.90 26.70
C THR A 1073 -29.51 -9.92 25.81
N VAL A 1074 -29.08 -10.40 24.64
CA VAL A 1074 -28.50 -9.56 23.57
C VAL A 1074 -29.17 -9.85 22.24
N HIS A 1075 -29.16 -8.85 21.36
CA HIS A 1075 -29.67 -8.97 19.99
C HIS A 1075 -28.52 -8.85 19.00
N MET A 1076 -28.48 -9.71 17.98
CA MET A 1076 -27.46 -9.69 16.95
C MET A 1076 -28.08 -9.77 15.55
N PRO A 1077 -27.55 -9.04 14.55
CA PRO A 1077 -27.94 -9.25 13.15
C PRO A 1077 -27.68 -10.69 12.71
N ASP A 1078 -28.53 -11.19 11.80
CA ASP A 1078 -28.39 -12.54 11.25
C ASP A 1078 -27.03 -12.76 10.55
N ALA A 1079 -26.40 -13.89 10.88
CA ALA A 1079 -25.11 -14.29 10.35
C ALA A 1079 -25.07 -15.80 10.16
N LYS A 1080 -24.34 -16.27 9.13
CA LYS A 1080 -24.26 -17.71 8.81
C LYS A 1080 -23.74 -18.53 10.00
N GLY A 1081 -22.77 -18.02 10.76
CA GLY A 1081 -22.26 -18.72 11.96
C GLY A 1081 -23.24 -18.77 13.13
N LEU A 1082 -24.21 -17.85 13.24
CA LEU A 1082 -25.30 -17.95 14.24
C LEU A 1082 -26.29 -19.06 13.86
N ARG A 1083 -26.56 -19.23 12.55
CA ARG A 1083 -27.36 -20.35 12.04
C ARG A 1083 -26.65 -21.68 12.27
N ASP A 1084 -25.35 -21.75 11.98
CA ASP A 1084 -24.52 -22.95 12.22
C ASP A 1084 -24.55 -23.34 13.71
N LEU A 1085 -24.38 -22.36 14.62
CA LEU A 1085 -24.47 -22.58 16.07
C LEU A 1085 -25.87 -23.02 16.50
N HIS A 1086 -26.94 -22.39 16.01
CA HIS A 1086 -28.32 -22.77 16.32
C HIS A 1086 -28.63 -24.22 15.89
N SER A 1087 -28.15 -24.64 14.72
CA SER A 1087 -28.27 -26.04 14.27
C SER A 1087 -27.54 -27.02 15.18
N LEU A 1088 -26.34 -26.65 15.68
CA LEU A 1088 -25.59 -27.49 16.64
C LEU A 1088 -26.25 -27.54 18.02
N LEU A 1089 -26.79 -26.42 18.50
CA LEU A 1089 -27.51 -26.34 19.78
C LEU A 1089 -28.80 -27.18 19.76
N GLY A 1090 -29.44 -27.33 18.59
CA GLY A 1090 -30.62 -28.18 18.39
C GLY A 1090 -30.32 -29.67 18.37
N LEU A 1091 -29.06 -30.07 18.29
CA LEU A 1091 -28.61 -31.46 18.22
C LEU A 1091 -27.47 -31.72 19.24
N PRO A 1092 -27.72 -31.53 20.56
CA PRO A 1092 -26.68 -31.69 21.57
C PRO A 1092 -26.10 -33.11 21.56
N GLY A 1093 -24.77 -33.22 21.55
CA GLY A 1093 -24.03 -34.48 21.53
C GLY A 1093 -23.87 -35.14 20.16
N ALA A 1094 -24.58 -34.68 19.12
CA ALA A 1094 -24.49 -35.26 17.78
C ALA A 1094 -23.32 -34.68 16.96
N ASP A 1095 -22.63 -35.54 16.21
CA ASP A 1095 -21.64 -35.12 15.21
C ASP A 1095 -22.33 -34.74 13.90
N VAL A 1096 -22.30 -33.44 13.55
CA VAL A 1096 -22.87 -32.90 12.31
C VAL A 1096 -21.75 -32.69 11.29
N PRO A 1097 -21.76 -33.35 10.12
CA PRO A 1097 -20.75 -33.12 9.07
C PRO A 1097 -20.67 -31.65 8.65
N ALA A 1098 -19.45 -31.11 8.49
CA ALA A 1098 -19.26 -29.71 8.10
C ALA A 1098 -19.88 -29.40 6.72
N VAL A 1099 -19.94 -30.38 5.82
CA VAL A 1099 -20.62 -30.27 4.52
C VAL A 1099 -22.13 -30.05 4.67
N GLN A 1100 -22.75 -30.59 5.72
CA GLN A 1100 -24.17 -30.43 6.02
C GLN A 1100 -24.46 -29.03 6.59
N LEU A 1101 -23.57 -28.50 7.43
CA LEU A 1101 -23.68 -27.10 7.91
C LEU A 1101 -23.41 -26.09 6.78
N LEU A 1102 -22.54 -26.43 5.82
CA LEU A 1102 -22.26 -25.58 4.67
C LEU A 1102 -23.45 -25.45 3.71
N ALA A 1103 -24.20 -26.54 3.51
CA ALA A 1103 -25.35 -26.62 2.59
C ALA A 1103 -26.53 -27.41 3.19
N PRO A 1104 -27.24 -26.87 4.20
CA PRO A 1104 -28.30 -27.57 4.93
C PRO A 1104 -29.51 -27.94 4.05
N GLU A 1105 -29.72 -27.25 2.93
CA GLU A 1105 -30.79 -27.49 1.95
C GLU A 1105 -30.60 -28.78 1.12
N GLY A 1106 -29.38 -29.36 1.11
CA GLY A 1106 -28.97 -30.42 0.18
C GLY A 1106 -29.40 -31.85 0.53
N GLY A 1107 -30.02 -32.09 1.69
CA GLY A 1107 -30.52 -33.41 2.10
C GLY A 1107 -29.44 -34.51 2.28
N SER A 1108 -29.88 -35.74 2.55
CA SER A 1108 -28.99 -36.90 2.83
C SER A 1108 -28.14 -37.33 1.63
N ALA A 1109 -28.53 -36.96 0.41
CA ALA A 1109 -27.82 -37.28 -0.84
C ALA A 1109 -26.47 -36.54 -0.97
N VAL A 1110 -26.39 -35.28 -0.52
CA VAL A 1110 -25.12 -34.50 -0.51
C VAL A 1110 -24.15 -35.05 0.54
N VAL A 1111 -24.68 -35.56 1.67
CA VAL A 1111 -23.88 -36.21 2.72
C VAL A 1111 -23.34 -37.58 2.26
N ALA A 1112 -24.09 -38.32 1.44
CA ALA A 1112 -23.65 -39.59 0.85
C ALA A 1112 -22.56 -39.39 -0.23
N ALA A 1113 -22.70 -38.36 -1.08
CA ALA A 1113 -21.69 -37.99 -2.08
C ALA A 1113 -20.36 -37.54 -1.43
N GLY A 1114 -20.41 -36.91 -0.25
CA GLY A 1114 -19.22 -36.52 0.51
C GLY A 1114 -18.55 -37.63 1.33
N ARG A 1115 -19.17 -38.82 1.47
CA ARG A 1115 -18.61 -39.98 2.19
C ARG A 1115 -17.87 -40.97 1.28
N LEU A 1116 -18.12 -40.94 -0.02
CA LEU A 1116 -17.41 -41.77 -1.00
C LEU A 1116 -16.07 -41.11 -1.35
N GLY A 1117 -15.06 -41.40 -0.54
CA GLY A 1117 -13.68 -41.06 -0.84
C GLY A 1117 -13.08 -42.01 -1.87
N GLY A 1118 -12.24 -41.47 -2.75
CA GLY A 1118 -11.02 -42.16 -3.16
C GLY A 1118 -10.77 -42.41 -4.65
N ASP A 1119 -11.80 -42.63 -5.47
CA ASP A 1119 -11.53 -43.09 -6.84
C ASP A 1119 -11.45 -41.95 -7.88
N PRO A 1120 -10.45 -41.98 -8.78
CA PRO A 1120 -10.40 -41.13 -9.97
C PRO A 1120 -11.65 -41.33 -10.83
N VAL A 1121 -12.25 -40.25 -11.34
CA VAL A 1121 -13.35 -40.34 -12.32
C VAL A 1121 -12.91 -41.05 -13.63
N LEU A 1122 -11.61 -41.07 -13.92
CA LEU A 1122 -10.97 -41.85 -15.00
C LEU A 1122 -9.68 -42.49 -14.49
N ASP A 1123 -9.53 -43.81 -14.66
CA ASP A 1123 -8.29 -44.53 -14.37
C ASP A 1123 -7.22 -44.33 -15.45
N GLU A 1124 -5.97 -44.71 -15.16
CA GLU A 1124 -4.83 -44.50 -16.07
C GLU A 1124 -4.95 -45.31 -17.38
N GLU A 1125 -5.64 -46.45 -17.36
CA GLU A 1125 -5.89 -47.26 -18.56
C GLU A 1125 -6.91 -46.57 -19.49
N ALA A 1126 -7.97 -45.97 -18.94
CA ALA A 1126 -8.93 -45.17 -19.69
C ALA A 1126 -8.26 -43.92 -20.28
N LYS A 1127 -7.43 -43.20 -19.52
CA LYS A 1127 -6.67 -42.05 -20.03
C LYS A 1127 -5.75 -42.43 -21.19
N ARG A 1128 -5.05 -43.56 -21.07
CA ARG A 1128 -4.18 -44.07 -22.14
C ARG A 1128 -4.97 -44.36 -23.42
N ARG A 1129 -6.15 -45.00 -23.30
CA ARG A 1129 -7.03 -45.28 -24.45
C ARG A 1129 -7.60 -44.01 -25.09
N TYR A 1130 -7.96 -43.01 -24.28
CA TYR A 1130 -8.40 -41.71 -24.79
C TYR A 1130 -7.29 -40.98 -25.54
N LYS A 1131 -6.05 -41.02 -25.03
CA LYS A 1131 -4.88 -40.46 -25.70
C LYS A 1131 -4.59 -41.18 -27.02
N GLU A 1132 -4.55 -42.51 -27.01
CA GLU A 1132 -4.37 -43.32 -28.23
C GLU A 1132 -5.48 -43.04 -29.28
N HIS A 1133 -6.70 -42.74 -28.83
CA HIS A 1133 -7.80 -42.35 -29.73
C HIS A 1133 -7.58 -40.97 -30.33
N LEU A 1134 -7.19 -39.98 -29.51
CA LEU A 1134 -6.91 -38.62 -30.00
C LEU A 1134 -5.73 -38.61 -30.98
N ASP A 1135 -4.64 -39.31 -30.67
CA ASP A 1135 -3.48 -39.44 -31.56
C ASP A 1135 -3.85 -40.10 -32.90
N ARG A 1136 -4.76 -41.09 -32.87
CA ARG A 1136 -5.29 -41.71 -34.08
C ARG A 1136 -6.13 -40.74 -34.90
N LEU A 1137 -7.01 -39.94 -34.26
CA LEU A 1137 -7.83 -38.96 -34.95
C LEU A 1137 -6.97 -37.86 -35.58
N ASP A 1138 -5.94 -37.38 -34.88
CA ASP A 1138 -4.98 -36.41 -35.42
C ASP A 1138 -4.29 -36.97 -36.67
N ALA A 1139 -3.84 -38.23 -36.63
CA ALA A 1139 -3.24 -38.88 -37.79
C ALA A 1139 -4.22 -39.12 -38.96
N GLU A 1140 -5.53 -39.28 -38.70
CA GLU A 1140 -6.55 -39.38 -39.74
C GLU A 1140 -6.90 -38.00 -40.33
N ILE A 1141 -6.90 -36.95 -39.51
CA ILE A 1141 -7.07 -35.55 -39.94
C ILE A 1141 -5.93 -35.15 -40.87
N ASP A 1142 -4.68 -35.42 -40.51
CA ASP A 1142 -3.51 -35.14 -41.35
C ASP A 1142 -3.57 -35.91 -42.68
N ARG A 1143 -4.03 -37.17 -42.66
CA ARG A 1143 -4.21 -37.99 -43.87
C ARG A 1143 -5.36 -37.50 -44.75
N ALA A 1144 -6.42 -36.96 -44.17
CA ALA A 1144 -7.52 -36.34 -44.90
C ALA A 1144 -7.09 -34.98 -45.49
N ALA A 1145 -6.30 -34.19 -44.76
CA ALA A 1145 -5.72 -32.93 -45.23
C ALA A 1145 -4.76 -33.13 -46.40
N ALA A 1146 -3.91 -34.16 -46.34
CA ALA A 1146 -3.01 -34.51 -47.46
C ALA A 1146 -3.75 -34.95 -48.74
N ARG A 1147 -5.05 -35.28 -48.65
CA ARG A 1147 -5.91 -35.67 -49.78
C ARG A 1147 -6.94 -34.60 -50.15
N ASP A 1148 -6.91 -33.44 -49.49
CA ASP A 1148 -7.85 -32.34 -49.68
C ASP A 1148 -9.33 -32.73 -49.44
N ASP A 1149 -9.57 -33.72 -48.58
CA ASP A 1149 -10.92 -34.23 -48.28
C ASP A 1149 -11.54 -33.49 -47.08
N THR A 1150 -12.00 -32.27 -47.35
CA THR A 1150 -12.56 -31.33 -46.36
C THR A 1150 -13.77 -31.88 -45.59
N ARG A 1151 -14.57 -32.76 -46.20
CA ARG A 1151 -15.72 -33.38 -45.52
C ARG A 1151 -15.27 -34.40 -44.48
N GLN A 1152 -14.26 -35.19 -44.81
CA GLN A 1152 -13.73 -36.21 -43.91
C GLN A 1152 -12.94 -35.56 -42.75
N MET A 1153 -12.18 -34.49 -43.03
CA MET A 1153 -11.53 -33.67 -42.00
C MET A 1153 -12.53 -33.13 -40.98
N ALA A 1154 -13.61 -32.49 -41.44
CA ALA A 1154 -14.65 -31.94 -40.56
C ALA A 1154 -15.43 -33.03 -39.77
N ALA A 1155 -15.44 -34.27 -40.23
CA ALA A 1155 -16.02 -35.40 -39.49
C ALA A 1155 -15.09 -35.83 -38.34
N TYR A 1156 -13.80 -36.03 -38.61
CA TYR A 1156 -12.81 -36.39 -37.58
C TYR A 1156 -12.61 -35.28 -36.54
N ASP A 1157 -12.63 -34.02 -36.95
CA ASP A 1157 -12.56 -32.88 -36.02
C ASP A 1157 -13.75 -32.83 -35.06
N ARG A 1158 -14.97 -33.13 -35.55
CA ARG A 1158 -16.16 -33.20 -34.67
C ARG A 1158 -16.07 -34.35 -33.66
N GLU A 1159 -15.57 -35.51 -34.08
CA GLU A 1159 -15.37 -36.67 -33.20
C GLU A 1159 -14.29 -36.38 -32.15
N ARG A 1160 -13.18 -35.76 -32.57
CA ARG A 1160 -12.10 -35.29 -31.70
C ARG A 1160 -12.60 -34.29 -30.67
N GLN A 1161 -13.40 -33.31 -31.09
CA GLN A 1161 -13.96 -32.30 -30.20
C GLN A 1161 -14.92 -32.91 -29.17
N ALA A 1162 -15.77 -33.87 -29.58
CA ALA A 1162 -16.65 -34.59 -28.68
C ALA A 1162 -15.87 -35.41 -27.61
N LEU A 1163 -14.76 -36.04 -27.99
CA LEU A 1163 -13.87 -36.76 -27.07
C LEU A 1163 -13.18 -35.81 -26.07
N LEU A 1164 -12.72 -34.65 -26.54
CA LEU A 1164 -12.12 -33.63 -25.68
C LEU A 1164 -13.12 -33.04 -24.68
N ASP A 1165 -14.37 -32.83 -25.08
CA ASP A 1165 -15.43 -32.32 -24.19
C ASP A 1165 -15.86 -33.37 -23.13
N GLN A 1166 -15.86 -34.66 -23.49
CA GLN A 1166 -16.02 -35.75 -22.51
C GLN A 1166 -14.87 -35.79 -21.50
N LEU A 1167 -13.61 -35.65 -21.95
CA LEU A 1167 -12.44 -35.60 -21.08
C LEU A 1167 -12.46 -34.37 -20.16
N ARG A 1168 -12.87 -33.20 -20.65
CA ARG A 1168 -13.03 -31.97 -19.84
C ARG A 1168 -14.07 -32.12 -18.74
N THR A 1169 -15.11 -32.91 -18.99
CA THR A 1169 -16.17 -33.18 -18.01
C THR A 1169 -15.68 -34.14 -16.91
N ALA A 1170 -14.84 -35.11 -17.29
CA ALA A 1170 -14.35 -36.18 -16.42
C ALA A 1170 -13.01 -35.88 -15.70
N ALA A 1171 -12.16 -34.99 -16.22
CA ALA A 1171 -10.88 -34.58 -15.63
C ALA A 1171 -10.94 -33.17 -15.01
N GLY A 1172 -10.04 -32.88 -14.06
CA GLY A 1172 -9.86 -31.54 -13.50
C GLY A 1172 -8.97 -30.65 -14.38
N LEU A 1173 -8.91 -29.35 -14.05
CA LEU A 1173 -8.02 -28.38 -14.71
C LEU A 1173 -6.56 -28.89 -14.69
N GLY A 1174 -5.90 -28.86 -15.86
CA GLY A 1174 -4.50 -29.28 -16.02
C GLY A 1174 -4.26 -30.79 -16.12
N GLY A 1175 -5.25 -31.59 -16.54
CA GLY A 1175 -5.06 -33.04 -16.78
C GLY A 1175 -4.99 -33.91 -15.51
N ARG A 1176 -5.16 -33.30 -14.33
CA ARG A 1176 -5.25 -34.02 -13.05
C ARG A 1176 -6.61 -34.71 -12.94
N SER A 1177 -6.63 -35.96 -12.45
CA SER A 1177 -7.90 -36.62 -12.14
C SER A 1177 -8.68 -35.77 -11.13
N ARG A 1178 -9.97 -35.52 -11.39
CA ARG A 1178 -10.86 -35.01 -10.35
C ARG A 1178 -10.96 -36.07 -9.27
N CYS A 1179 -10.49 -35.77 -8.07
CA CYS A 1179 -10.71 -36.60 -6.88
C CYS A 1179 -11.85 -35.98 -6.06
N LEU A 1180 -12.79 -36.79 -5.61
CA LEU A 1180 -13.94 -36.39 -4.78
C LEU A 1180 -13.57 -35.96 -3.33
N GLY A 1181 -12.34 -35.48 -3.08
CA GLY A 1181 -11.80 -35.19 -1.74
C GLY A 1181 -11.80 -33.72 -1.27
N ASP A 1182 -11.97 -32.72 -2.15
CA ASP A 1182 -11.78 -31.29 -1.80
C ASP A 1182 -12.97 -30.66 -1.04
N GLN A 1183 -14.19 -31.20 -1.18
CA GLN A 1183 -15.39 -30.58 -0.61
C GLN A 1183 -15.47 -30.67 0.93
N THR A 1184 -15.08 -31.80 1.51
CA THR A 1184 -15.13 -32.00 2.98
C THR A 1184 -14.12 -31.12 3.70
N GLU A 1185 -12.93 -30.95 3.13
CA GLU A 1185 -11.87 -30.11 3.69
C GLU A 1185 -12.18 -28.61 3.54
N ARG A 1186 -12.74 -28.18 2.41
CA ARG A 1186 -13.23 -26.80 2.22
C ARG A 1186 -14.41 -26.47 3.12
N ALA A 1187 -15.34 -27.41 3.31
CA ALA A 1187 -16.45 -27.25 4.23
C ALA A 1187 -15.98 -27.12 5.68
N ARG A 1188 -15.04 -27.97 6.11
CA ARG A 1188 -14.39 -27.88 7.42
C ARG A 1188 -13.81 -26.49 7.67
N LYS A 1189 -12.94 -26.00 6.77
CA LYS A 1189 -12.27 -24.69 6.91
C LYS A 1189 -13.29 -23.55 6.97
N THR A 1190 -14.28 -23.58 6.09
CA THR A 1190 -15.28 -22.51 5.97
C THR A 1190 -16.21 -22.43 7.19
N VAL A 1191 -16.75 -23.57 7.65
CA VAL A 1191 -17.65 -23.63 8.82
C VAL A 1191 -16.89 -23.26 10.10
N THR A 1192 -15.66 -23.77 10.25
CA THR A 1192 -14.80 -23.42 11.40
C THR A 1192 -14.53 -21.91 11.48
N ALA A 1193 -14.24 -21.27 10.35
CA ALA A 1193 -14.01 -19.83 10.30
C ALA A 1193 -15.27 -19.03 10.68
N ARG A 1194 -16.45 -19.42 10.17
CA ARG A 1194 -17.74 -18.76 10.47
C ARG A 1194 -18.13 -18.83 11.94
N ILE A 1195 -18.01 -20.01 12.55
CA ILE A 1195 -18.30 -20.20 13.97
C ILE A 1195 -17.33 -19.36 14.82
N ARG A 1196 -16.03 -19.39 14.50
CA ARG A 1196 -15.01 -18.62 15.22
C ARG A 1196 -15.21 -17.10 15.13
N ASP A 1197 -15.55 -16.59 13.95
CA ASP A 1197 -15.86 -15.16 13.77
C ASP A 1197 -17.10 -14.74 14.57
N THR A 1198 -18.13 -15.59 14.60
CA THR A 1198 -19.35 -15.35 15.39
C THR A 1198 -19.06 -15.33 16.89
N LEU A 1199 -18.25 -16.27 17.39
CA LEU A 1199 -17.83 -16.30 18.80
C LEU A 1199 -16.99 -15.08 19.20
N ARG A 1200 -16.14 -14.58 18.30
CA ARG A 1200 -15.37 -13.34 18.51
C ARG A 1200 -16.29 -12.12 18.65
N LYS A 1201 -17.30 -12.00 17.78
CA LYS A 1201 -18.30 -10.92 17.88
C LYS A 1201 -19.10 -11.01 19.18
N LEU A 1202 -19.45 -12.23 19.59
CA LEU A 1202 -20.13 -12.50 20.87
C LEU A 1202 -19.30 -12.14 22.10
N ASP A 1203 -17.96 -12.08 22.05
CA ASP A 1203 -17.14 -11.69 23.23
C ASP A 1203 -17.46 -10.29 23.72
N SER A 1204 -17.65 -9.35 22.78
CA SER A 1204 -17.95 -7.96 23.12
C SER A 1204 -19.38 -7.76 23.62
N LEU A 1205 -20.32 -8.60 23.18
CA LEU A 1205 -21.75 -8.45 23.43
C LEU A 1205 -22.23 -9.31 24.60
N HIS A 1206 -21.80 -10.57 24.66
CA HIS A 1206 -22.21 -11.56 25.66
C HIS A 1206 -21.07 -12.53 26.02
N PRO A 1207 -20.03 -12.07 26.75
CA PRO A 1207 -18.82 -12.85 27.02
C PRO A 1207 -19.09 -14.19 27.73
N GLY A 1208 -20.08 -14.25 28.63
CA GLY A 1208 -20.46 -15.51 29.32
C GLY A 1208 -21.05 -16.57 28.39
N LEU A 1209 -21.74 -16.18 27.31
CA LEU A 1209 -22.28 -17.10 26.32
C LEU A 1209 -21.19 -17.55 25.35
N ALA A 1210 -20.32 -16.61 24.96
CA ALA A 1210 -19.16 -16.91 24.11
C ALA A 1210 -18.19 -17.90 24.78
N ALA A 1211 -17.94 -17.75 26.09
CA ALA A 1211 -17.13 -18.66 26.87
C ALA A 1211 -17.72 -20.08 26.89
N HIS A 1212 -19.02 -20.20 27.22
CA HIS A 1212 -19.73 -21.48 27.20
C HIS A 1212 -19.64 -22.16 25.83
N LEU A 1213 -19.93 -21.45 24.75
CA LEU A 1213 -19.91 -22.02 23.40
C LEU A 1213 -18.50 -22.42 22.95
N ARG A 1214 -17.43 -21.74 23.38
CA ARG A 1214 -16.05 -22.16 23.08
C ARG A 1214 -15.67 -23.45 23.78
N GLU A 1215 -16.10 -23.62 25.02
CA GLU A 1215 -15.80 -24.82 25.80
C GLU A 1215 -16.61 -26.03 25.30
N SER A 1216 -17.81 -25.78 24.77
CA SER A 1216 -18.76 -26.82 24.40
C SER A 1216 -18.87 -27.12 22.90
N VAL A 1217 -18.41 -26.24 21.99
CA VAL A 1217 -18.47 -26.50 20.54
C VAL A 1217 -17.12 -26.96 20.00
N THR A 1218 -17.10 -28.17 19.43
CA THR A 1218 -15.94 -28.70 18.70
C THR A 1218 -16.15 -28.56 17.20
N THR A 1219 -15.16 -28.02 16.48
CA THR A 1219 -15.20 -27.85 15.02
C THR A 1219 -14.14 -28.71 14.33
N GLY A 1220 -14.54 -29.44 13.28
CA GLY A 1220 -13.69 -30.34 12.49
C GLY A 1220 -14.38 -30.73 11.18
N THR A 1221 -13.99 -31.86 10.58
CA THR A 1221 -14.76 -32.44 9.45
C THR A 1221 -16.20 -32.76 9.86
N THR A 1222 -16.41 -33.03 11.15
CA THR A 1222 -17.69 -32.95 11.86
C THR A 1222 -17.62 -31.85 12.93
N CYS A 1223 -18.74 -31.19 13.18
CA CYS A 1223 -18.91 -30.20 14.24
C CYS A 1223 -19.95 -30.72 15.24
N ALA A 1224 -19.77 -30.43 16.52
CA ALA A 1224 -20.66 -30.91 17.57
C ALA A 1224 -20.71 -29.94 18.75
N TYR A 1225 -21.84 -29.92 19.45
CA TYR A 1225 -22.03 -29.20 20.70
C TYR A 1225 -22.15 -30.20 21.87
N ARG A 1226 -21.16 -30.20 22.77
CA ARG A 1226 -20.97 -31.13 23.90
C ARG A 1226 -20.72 -30.35 25.21
N PRO A 1227 -21.76 -29.79 25.85
CA PRO A 1227 -21.61 -29.09 27.11
C PRO A 1227 -21.45 -30.06 28.30
N GLY A 1228 -20.74 -29.66 29.35
CA GLY A 1228 -20.62 -30.46 30.60
C GLY A 1228 -21.96 -30.64 31.33
N ARG A 1229 -22.90 -29.70 31.18
CA ARG A 1229 -24.31 -29.83 31.57
C ARG A 1229 -25.17 -29.19 30.48
N THR A 1230 -26.09 -29.95 29.89
CA THR A 1230 -26.93 -29.45 28.79
C THR A 1230 -27.93 -28.41 29.34
N PRO A 1231 -27.86 -27.15 28.88
CA PRO A 1231 -28.84 -26.12 29.22
C PRO A 1231 -30.15 -26.44 28.52
N ASP A 1232 -31.28 -26.11 29.15
CA ASP A 1232 -32.58 -26.19 28.50
C ASP A 1232 -32.73 -24.98 27.55
N TRP A 1233 -32.35 -25.20 26.29
CA TRP A 1233 -32.35 -24.18 25.25
C TRP A 1233 -33.74 -23.97 24.67
N ARG A 1234 -34.20 -22.72 24.64
CA ARG A 1234 -35.28 -22.30 23.76
C ARG A 1234 -34.69 -21.83 22.42
N LEU A 1235 -34.77 -22.67 21.40
CA LEU A 1235 -34.29 -22.40 20.03
C LEU A 1235 -35.39 -21.78 19.17
#